data_AF-A0A672Q8R3-F1
#
_entry.id   AF-A0A672Q8R3-F1
#
_cell.length_a   1.000
_cell.length_b   1.000
_cell.length_c   1.000
_cell.angle_alpha   90.00
_cell.angle_beta   90.00
_cell.angle_gamma   90.00
#
_symmetry.space_group_name_H-M   'P 1'
#
loop_
_entity.id
_entity.type
_entity.pdbx_description
1 polymer ?
#
loop_
_entity_poly.entity_id
_entity_poly.type
_entity_poly.pdbx_seq_one_letter_code
_entity_poly.pdbx_strand_id
1 'polypeptide(L)'
;MERYKELKELARKKGAVLNQSAEKLHWEVKADCEKLQFDLRRKSEIQANIKHSQTRLEDFSRRAEKLEEFVNTTRKAIEEQRQQEEQLAEELVRGKVRMEEVNEELAQVLTKLQNARLDSQENRRQQRRDEVLESLRRLYPDTVYGRLVDLCQPIHKKYQVAVTKVFGKNMNAIVVTSAKVAHDCIRFLKEERAEPETFLPIDYIDVRPLNERLREVQGAKLVVDVVQCAQNAPQLKRVIQYVCGNSLVCETLKDARRIAFDGPERLQTVALDGTLFRKSGVISGGSLDLRSKARRWEEKDMNKLKEEKDQLSSELRALMKLKRKEVDLKQIRAQSQGNQTRLKYSNSELDSIRKKSIPACQEISKLRSELSNLEAQIEIQTESVELKDNEMKAVRDKINQLEDVVFADFCAEIGVANIREYEQDYLRMQQELEKKRLQFESQHTRLSIQIEYEQAQLEKLVKQMKKIKETIGKEEDVVISLKEVEDRLLIAVEETQSNLIELNNQLSEKTTLVKDAKTELDKTLKGLQEKSKVLVKIQKETICSEAALEQLRLSKHNLLLVCKIDGLPLTLISGLDSESQSISTLDIYEREAQMVFDYSTLDSGLKSLFLEAELEKLKEGVSSLESMIMMSRAPNLKALEKIREVKDSFREVMDAFETSTHTTKKCSQEFEQVKSKRFHLFSQCFEHMSVVIDQIYKKLCRNTSAQAILSAENPNEPYLDGINYNCVAPGKRFMAMDNLSGGEKAIAALALVFAIHSFRPAPFFVLDEVDAALDNTNIGKVTGFFRMMSRESCQIIVISLKEEFYSRADALLGVYSMFDECMFSRLLTLDLTPYPLNEENATDREKDK
;
A
#
# COMPACT_ATOMS: atom_id res chain seq x y z
N MET A 1 97.48 52.03 36.10
CA MET A 1 96.79 52.20 34.79
C MET A 1 97.72 52.71 33.69
N GLU A 2 98.48 53.80 33.87
CA GLU A 2 99.45 54.26 32.85
C GLU A 2 100.60 53.27 32.64
N ARG A 3 101.23 52.77 33.71
CA ARG A 3 102.28 51.74 33.65
C ARG A 3 101.81 50.39 33.07
N TYR A 4 100.53 50.06 33.28
CA TYR A 4 99.87 48.91 32.63
C TYR A 4 99.69 49.14 31.12
N LYS A 5 99.32 50.35 30.70
CA LYS A 5 99.20 50.71 29.27
C LYS A 5 100.56 50.70 28.58
N GLU A 6 101.61 51.18 29.22
CA GLU A 6 102.99 51.16 28.68
C GLU A 6 103.53 49.74 28.52
N LEU A 7 103.38 48.89 29.54
CA LEU A 7 103.80 47.48 29.47
C LEU A 7 102.95 46.69 28.48
N LYS A 8 101.65 47.00 28.35
CA LYS A 8 100.77 46.41 27.33
C LYS A 8 101.11 46.89 25.93
N GLU A 9 101.55 48.14 25.76
CA GLU A 9 102.11 48.63 24.49
C GLU A 9 103.44 47.96 24.16
N LEU A 10 104.29 47.67 25.16
CA LEU A 10 105.57 47.01 24.97
C LEU A 10 105.40 45.52 24.64
N ALA A 11 104.46 44.84 25.29
CA ALA A 11 104.03 43.49 24.95
C ALA A 11 103.37 43.46 23.56
N ARG A 12 102.52 44.44 23.22
CA ARG A 12 101.93 44.58 21.89
C ARG A 12 102.97 44.84 20.80
N LYS A 13 104.02 45.64 21.06
CA LYS A 13 105.09 45.89 20.09
C LYS A 13 105.98 44.66 19.86
N LYS A 14 106.36 43.95 20.93
CA LYS A 14 107.17 42.71 20.83
C LYS A 14 106.38 41.52 20.28
N GLY A 15 105.09 41.45 20.58
CA GLY A 15 104.18 40.39 20.14
C GLY A 15 103.34 40.73 18.92
N ALA A 16 103.54 41.87 18.25
CA ALA A 16 102.63 42.39 17.21
C ALA A 16 102.30 41.37 16.10
N VAL A 17 103.32 40.68 15.60
CA VAL A 17 103.19 39.67 14.53
C VAL A 17 102.43 38.45 15.03
N LEU A 18 102.75 37.98 16.25
CA LEU A 18 102.08 36.83 16.85
C LEU A 18 100.61 37.16 17.21
N ASN A 19 100.35 38.36 17.73
CA ASN A 19 99.01 38.84 18.04
C ASN A 19 98.15 39.00 16.79
N GLN A 20 98.68 39.55 15.69
CA GLN A 20 97.95 39.60 14.42
C GLN A 20 97.63 38.20 13.89
N SER A 21 98.57 37.26 13.99
CA SER A 21 98.33 35.87 13.58
C SER A 21 97.29 35.17 14.47
N ALA A 22 97.33 35.41 15.78
CA ALA A 22 96.37 34.85 16.73
C ALA A 22 94.98 35.47 16.60
N GLU A 23 94.87 36.78 16.34
CA GLU A 23 93.60 37.45 16.06
C GLU A 23 93.00 36.94 14.76
N LYS A 24 93.79 36.77 13.70
CA LYS A 24 93.31 36.20 12.44
C LYS A 24 92.80 34.76 12.64
N LEU A 25 93.58 33.89 13.27
CA LEU A 25 93.13 32.53 13.61
C LEU A 25 91.92 32.56 14.54
N HIS A 26 91.81 33.53 15.46
CA HIS A 26 90.67 33.66 16.36
C HIS A 26 89.38 33.89 15.60
N TRP A 27 89.40 34.84 14.67
CA TRP A 27 88.23 35.17 13.85
C TRP A 27 87.87 34.01 12.92
N GLU A 28 88.85 33.29 12.38
CA GLU A 28 88.62 32.09 11.57
C GLU A 28 88.00 30.94 12.38
N VAL A 29 88.56 30.59 13.55
CA VAL A 29 88.01 29.57 14.45
C VAL A 29 86.62 29.95 14.94
N LYS A 30 86.40 31.22 15.27
CA LYS A 30 85.09 31.72 15.71
C LYS A 30 84.06 31.65 14.59
N ALA A 31 84.42 32.05 13.37
CA ALA A 31 83.53 31.96 12.21
C ALA A 31 83.17 30.49 11.89
N ASP A 32 84.16 29.58 11.93
CA ASP A 32 83.93 28.16 11.70
C ASP A 32 83.09 27.51 12.81
N CYS A 33 83.29 27.91 14.08
CA CYS A 33 82.46 27.48 15.22
C CYS A 33 81.02 27.98 15.12
N GLU A 34 80.80 29.25 14.74
CA GLU A 34 79.47 29.81 14.55
C GLU A 34 78.74 29.10 13.40
N LYS A 35 79.46 28.78 12.32
CA LYS A 35 78.94 28.00 11.19
C LYS A 35 78.60 26.55 11.59
N LEU A 36 79.47 25.90 12.34
CA LEU A 36 79.23 24.56 12.88
C LEU A 36 78.03 24.53 13.83
N GLN A 37 77.89 25.52 14.72
CA GLN A 37 76.73 25.64 15.60
C GLN A 37 75.43 25.88 14.81
N PHE A 38 75.49 26.67 13.74
CA PHE A 38 74.37 26.87 12.84
C PHE A 38 73.95 25.55 12.15
N ASP A 39 74.90 24.81 11.60
CA ASP A 39 74.62 23.53 10.92
C ASP A 39 74.14 22.46 11.92
N LEU A 40 74.66 22.43 13.16
CA LEU A 40 74.14 21.55 14.23
C LEU A 40 72.69 21.87 14.63
N ARG A 41 72.33 23.16 14.72
CA ARG A 41 70.94 23.56 14.96
C ARG A 41 70.04 23.12 13.80
N ARG A 42 70.49 23.38 12.57
CA ARG A 42 69.79 22.96 11.34
C ARG A 42 69.62 21.44 11.27
N LYS A 43 70.61 20.65 11.70
CA LYS A 43 70.50 19.18 11.84
C LYS A 43 69.37 18.80 12.79
N SER A 44 69.33 19.41 13.98
CA SER A 44 68.30 19.11 14.98
C SER A 44 66.89 19.48 14.49
N GLU A 45 66.74 20.58 13.74
CA GLU A 45 65.49 20.99 13.12
C GLU A 45 65.03 20.00 12.03
N ILE A 46 65.92 19.59 11.14
CA ILE A 46 65.61 18.58 10.10
C ILE A 46 65.25 17.24 10.74
N GLN A 47 65.94 16.80 11.79
CA GLN A 47 65.59 15.57 12.52
C GLN A 47 64.21 15.67 13.20
N ALA A 48 63.87 16.81 13.78
CA ALA A 48 62.55 17.05 14.34
C ALA A 48 61.45 17.02 13.26
N ASN A 49 61.70 17.63 12.11
CA ASN A 49 60.79 17.62 10.97
C ASN A 49 60.59 16.21 10.39
N ILE A 50 61.65 15.41 10.28
CA ILE A 50 61.55 14.00 9.87
C ILE A 50 60.67 13.22 10.84
N LYS A 51 60.90 13.34 12.16
CA LYS A 51 60.07 12.67 13.18
C LYS A 51 58.60 13.08 13.10
N HIS A 52 58.34 14.38 12.90
CA HIS A 52 56.98 14.90 12.76
C HIS A 52 56.27 14.38 11.49
N SER A 53 56.96 14.33 10.36
CA SER A 53 56.38 13.78 9.12
C SER A 53 56.19 12.26 9.20
N GLN A 54 57.04 11.54 9.93
CA GLN A 54 56.89 10.10 10.19
C GLN A 54 55.66 9.79 11.03
N THR A 55 55.42 10.50 12.14
CA THR A 55 54.21 10.30 12.95
C THR A 55 52.94 10.60 12.16
N ARG A 56 52.94 11.66 11.34
CA ARG A 56 51.83 11.96 10.42
C ARG A 56 51.57 10.83 9.42
N LEU A 57 52.63 10.20 8.90
CA LEU A 57 52.52 9.07 7.98
C LEU A 57 51.92 7.85 8.69
N GLU A 58 52.38 7.53 9.90
CA GLU A 58 51.84 6.44 10.72
C GLU A 58 50.34 6.64 11.04
N ASP A 59 49.93 7.87 11.35
CA ASP A 59 48.52 8.21 11.57
C ASP A 59 47.67 8.01 10.31
N PHE A 60 48.18 8.42 9.14
CA PHE A 60 47.48 8.18 7.86
C PHE A 60 47.37 6.69 7.55
N SER A 61 48.43 5.90 7.78
CA SER A 61 48.42 4.45 7.56
C SER A 61 47.41 3.75 8.47
N ARG A 62 47.43 4.04 9.78
CA ARG A 62 46.45 3.47 10.73
C ARG A 62 45.01 3.83 10.37
N ARG A 63 44.78 5.05 9.89
CA ARG A 63 43.45 5.49 9.47
C ARG A 63 43.02 4.77 8.19
N ALA A 64 43.93 4.58 7.24
CA ALA A 64 43.67 3.84 6.01
C ALA A 64 43.31 2.36 6.29
N GLU A 65 44.05 1.68 7.17
CA GLU A 65 43.77 0.29 7.56
C GLU A 65 42.37 0.12 8.17
N LYS A 66 41.99 0.99 9.11
CA LYS A 66 40.64 0.96 9.71
C LYS A 66 39.53 1.22 8.68
N LEU A 67 39.77 2.13 7.74
CA LEU A 67 38.83 2.40 6.64
C LEU A 67 38.74 1.21 5.67
N GLU A 68 39.83 0.50 5.39
CA GLU A 68 39.83 -0.71 4.57
C GLU A 68 39.01 -1.85 5.21
N GLU A 69 39.18 -2.09 6.50
CA GLU A 69 38.36 -3.06 7.24
C GLU A 69 36.87 -2.69 7.20
N PHE A 70 36.55 -1.41 7.38
CA PHE A 70 35.17 -0.92 7.30
C PHE A 70 34.59 -1.07 5.88
N VAL A 71 35.37 -0.79 4.83
CA VAL A 71 34.98 -0.98 3.43
C VAL A 71 34.69 -2.44 3.13
N ASN A 72 35.53 -3.36 3.62
CA ASN A 72 35.37 -4.80 3.40
C ASN A 72 34.15 -5.37 4.12
N THR A 73 33.90 -4.96 5.37
CA THR A 73 32.70 -5.37 6.12
C THR A 73 31.42 -4.83 5.47
N THR A 74 31.41 -3.55 5.09
CA THR A 74 30.27 -2.93 4.39
C THR A 74 29.99 -3.61 3.04
N ARG A 75 31.04 -3.98 2.28
CA ARG A 75 30.89 -4.71 1.01
C ARG A 75 30.23 -6.08 1.20
N LYS A 76 30.64 -6.85 2.23
CA LYS A 76 30.03 -8.15 2.54
C LYS A 76 28.54 -8.00 2.91
N ALA A 77 28.21 -7.00 3.73
CA ALA A 77 26.83 -6.73 4.10
C ALA A 77 25.94 -6.36 2.90
N ILE A 78 26.48 -5.60 1.93
CA ILE A 78 25.75 -5.28 0.68
C ILE A 78 25.45 -6.55 -0.13
N GLU A 79 26.42 -7.47 -0.23
CA GLU A 79 26.24 -8.72 -0.98
C GLU A 79 25.16 -9.61 -0.35
N GLU A 80 25.18 -9.76 0.98
CA GLU A 80 24.15 -10.51 1.72
C GLU A 80 22.75 -9.88 1.55
N GLN A 81 22.65 -8.55 1.65
CA GLN A 81 21.39 -7.84 1.45
C GLN A 81 20.87 -7.97 0.01
N ARG A 82 21.76 -7.97 -0.98
CA ARG A 82 21.39 -8.15 -2.38
C ARG A 82 20.84 -9.55 -2.66
N GLN A 83 21.46 -10.59 -2.10
CA GLN A 83 20.96 -11.95 -2.22
C GLN A 83 19.57 -12.11 -1.58
N GLN A 84 19.36 -11.50 -0.42
CA GLN A 84 18.03 -11.47 0.23
C GLN A 84 17.00 -10.70 -0.59
N GLU A 85 17.39 -9.59 -1.20
CA GLU A 85 16.52 -8.81 -2.08
C GLU A 85 16.08 -9.62 -3.30
N GLU A 86 17.01 -10.30 -3.97
CA GLU A 86 16.72 -11.12 -5.16
C GLU A 86 15.78 -12.28 -4.82
N GLN A 87 16.05 -13.03 -3.74
CA GLN A 87 15.17 -14.13 -3.29
C GLN A 87 13.75 -13.64 -2.96
N LEU A 88 13.64 -12.55 -2.21
CA LEU A 88 12.34 -12.01 -1.79
C LEU A 88 11.57 -11.38 -2.97
N ALA A 89 12.28 -10.78 -3.93
CA ALA A 89 11.69 -10.27 -5.17
C ALA A 89 11.09 -11.40 -6.01
N GLU A 90 11.82 -12.50 -6.20
CA GLU A 90 11.32 -13.68 -6.93
C GLU A 90 10.12 -14.33 -6.25
N GLU A 91 10.13 -14.45 -4.92
CA GLU A 91 8.98 -14.92 -4.16
C GLU A 91 7.75 -14.01 -4.35
N LEU A 92 7.93 -12.69 -4.28
CA LEU A 92 6.84 -11.73 -4.45
C LEU A 92 6.27 -11.71 -5.86
N VAL A 93 7.10 -11.82 -6.90
CA VAL A 93 6.64 -11.90 -8.29
C VAL A 93 5.82 -13.16 -8.50
N ARG A 94 6.33 -14.33 -8.09
CA ARG A 94 5.58 -15.60 -8.16
C ARG A 94 4.28 -15.53 -7.36
N GLY A 95 4.32 -14.92 -6.18
CA GLY A 95 3.15 -14.72 -5.33
C GLY A 95 2.07 -13.82 -5.94
N LYS A 96 2.46 -12.77 -6.69
CA LYS A 96 1.53 -11.86 -7.39
C LYS A 96 0.80 -12.59 -8.52
N VAL A 97 1.54 -13.30 -9.38
CA VAL A 97 0.94 -14.07 -10.48
C VAL A 97 -0.04 -15.12 -9.93
N ARG A 98 0.36 -15.89 -8.92
CA ARG A 98 -0.51 -16.89 -8.31
C ARG A 98 -1.74 -16.28 -7.64
N MET A 99 -1.64 -15.07 -7.10
CA MET A 99 -2.76 -14.36 -6.49
C MET A 99 -3.81 -13.94 -7.53
N GLU A 100 -3.37 -13.54 -8.72
CA GLU A 100 -4.26 -13.23 -9.85
C GLU A 100 -4.99 -14.50 -10.31
N GLU A 101 -4.26 -15.60 -10.54
CA GLU A 101 -4.83 -16.91 -10.88
C GLU A 101 -5.88 -17.38 -9.86
N VAL A 102 -5.54 -17.36 -8.57
CA VAL A 102 -6.45 -17.79 -7.49
C VAL A 102 -7.68 -16.88 -7.40
N ASN A 103 -7.55 -15.58 -7.67
CA ASN A 103 -8.70 -14.67 -7.71
C ASN A 103 -9.63 -14.97 -8.90
N GLU A 104 -9.09 -15.32 -10.07
CA GLU A 104 -9.88 -15.74 -11.23
C GLU A 104 -10.59 -17.07 -10.96
N GLU A 105 -9.89 -18.07 -10.44
CA GLU A 105 -10.45 -19.37 -10.04
C GLU A 105 -11.57 -19.17 -9.00
N LEU A 106 -11.33 -18.34 -7.97
CA LEU A 106 -12.31 -18.02 -6.95
C LEU A 106 -13.53 -17.30 -7.53
N ALA A 107 -13.36 -16.37 -8.46
CA ALA A 107 -14.46 -15.68 -9.14
C ALA A 107 -15.32 -16.65 -9.96
N GLN A 108 -14.70 -17.62 -10.64
CA GLN A 108 -15.40 -18.68 -11.36
C GLN A 108 -16.18 -19.60 -10.41
N VAL A 109 -15.59 -19.99 -9.28
CA VAL A 109 -16.28 -20.82 -8.27
C VAL A 109 -17.43 -20.05 -7.61
N LEU A 110 -17.24 -18.76 -7.31
CA LEU A 110 -18.27 -17.90 -6.74
C LEU A 110 -19.45 -17.68 -7.70
N THR A 111 -19.20 -17.48 -8.99
CA THR A 111 -20.28 -17.39 -10.00
C THR A 111 -21.03 -18.70 -10.14
N LYS A 112 -20.34 -19.85 -10.16
CA LYS A 112 -20.99 -21.17 -10.13
C LYS A 112 -21.86 -21.35 -8.87
N LEU A 113 -21.36 -20.95 -7.69
CA LEU A 113 -22.10 -21.00 -6.43
C LEU A 113 -23.27 -20.01 -6.39
N GLN A 114 -23.14 -18.82 -6.95
CA GLN A 114 -24.19 -17.80 -7.01
C GLN A 114 -25.34 -18.25 -7.91
N ASN A 115 -25.02 -18.81 -9.08
CA ASN A 115 -26.01 -19.43 -9.96
C ASN A 115 -26.73 -20.59 -9.27
N ALA A 116 -26.03 -21.41 -8.49
CA ALA A 116 -26.64 -22.46 -7.68
C ALA A 116 -27.49 -21.93 -6.51
N ARG A 117 -27.17 -20.75 -5.95
CA ARG A 117 -27.88 -20.13 -4.81
C ARG A 117 -29.13 -19.36 -5.20
N LEU A 118 -29.12 -18.63 -6.32
CA LEU A 118 -30.28 -17.85 -6.78
C LEU A 118 -31.51 -18.74 -7.03
N ASP A 119 -31.30 -20.01 -7.36
CA ASP A 119 -32.35 -21.02 -7.57
C ASP A 119 -32.84 -21.68 -6.26
N SER A 120 -32.23 -21.39 -5.10
CA SER A 120 -32.43 -22.08 -3.82
C SER A 120 -33.22 -21.23 -2.79
N GLN A 121 -34.26 -20.52 -3.23
CA GLN A 121 -35.13 -19.70 -2.37
C GLN A 121 -36.05 -20.51 -1.42
N GLU A 122 -36.01 -21.84 -1.43
CA GLU A 122 -36.69 -22.71 -0.44
C GLU A 122 -35.91 -22.87 0.90
N ASN A 123 -34.76 -22.19 1.03
CA ASN A 123 -33.71 -22.50 2.01
C ASN A 123 -34.13 -22.57 3.48
N ARG A 124 -35.06 -21.74 3.98
CA ARG A 124 -35.38 -21.74 5.43
C ARG A 124 -36.12 -22.99 5.89
N ARG A 125 -37.03 -23.53 5.08
CA ARG A 125 -37.74 -24.78 5.43
C ARG A 125 -36.83 -25.98 5.25
N GLN A 126 -35.95 -25.95 4.26
CA GLN A 126 -35.04 -27.04 3.98
C GLN A 126 -33.89 -27.10 5.00
N GLN A 127 -33.29 -25.96 5.38
CA GLN A 127 -32.29 -25.87 6.45
C GLN A 127 -32.80 -26.47 7.76
N ARG A 128 -34.05 -26.15 8.17
CA ARG A 128 -34.65 -26.76 9.36
C ARG A 128 -34.82 -28.27 9.25
N ARG A 129 -35.15 -28.80 8.05
CA ARG A 129 -35.24 -30.25 7.82
C ARG A 129 -33.87 -30.92 7.91
N ASP A 130 -32.83 -30.27 7.38
CA ASP A 130 -31.46 -30.76 7.42
C ASP A 130 -30.89 -30.74 8.85
N GLU A 131 -31.15 -29.68 9.63
CA GLU A 131 -30.80 -29.57 11.06
C GLU A 131 -31.46 -30.68 11.90
N VAL A 132 -32.75 -30.94 11.66
CA VAL A 132 -33.51 -32.01 12.31
C VAL A 132 -32.98 -33.38 11.92
N LEU A 133 -32.61 -33.59 10.65
CA LEU A 133 -32.02 -34.84 10.17
C LEU A 133 -30.62 -35.08 10.75
N GLU A 134 -29.79 -34.05 10.84
CA GLU A 134 -28.50 -34.13 11.54
C GLU A 134 -28.69 -34.48 13.01
N SER A 135 -29.68 -33.86 13.68
CA SER A 135 -30.01 -34.17 15.07
C SER A 135 -30.44 -35.62 15.24
N LEU A 136 -31.28 -36.14 14.32
CA LEU A 136 -31.67 -37.55 14.30
C LEU A 136 -30.48 -38.49 14.04
N ARG A 137 -29.57 -38.16 13.11
CA ARG A 137 -28.33 -38.93 12.87
C ARG A 137 -27.39 -38.91 14.07
N ARG A 138 -27.31 -37.80 14.82
CA ARG A 138 -26.49 -37.71 16.04
C ARG A 138 -27.07 -38.53 17.18
N LEU A 139 -28.41 -38.55 17.32
CA LEU A 139 -29.11 -39.32 18.35
C LEU A 139 -29.12 -40.82 18.04
N TYR A 140 -29.16 -41.19 16.75
CA TYR A 140 -29.33 -42.56 16.27
C TYR A 140 -28.40 -42.90 15.08
N PRO A 141 -27.07 -42.86 15.27
CA PRO A 141 -26.08 -42.93 14.17
C PRO A 141 -26.08 -44.25 13.40
N ASP A 142 -26.32 -45.39 14.07
CA ASP A 142 -26.25 -46.72 13.44
C ASP A 142 -27.60 -47.23 12.93
N THR A 143 -28.70 -46.57 13.30
CA THR A 143 -30.06 -47.04 12.99
C THR A 143 -30.80 -46.16 11.97
N VAL A 144 -30.32 -44.93 11.74
CA VAL A 144 -30.85 -44.00 10.74
C VAL A 144 -29.84 -43.83 9.60
N TYR A 145 -30.08 -44.47 8.46
CA TYR A 145 -29.18 -44.41 7.31
C TYR A 145 -29.24 -43.04 6.60
N GLY A 146 -30.41 -42.39 6.60
CA GLY A 146 -30.63 -41.07 5.99
C GLY A 146 -31.70 -41.07 4.91
N ARG A 147 -31.74 -40.00 4.11
CA ARG A 147 -32.75 -39.84 3.05
C ARG A 147 -32.42 -40.68 1.83
N LEU A 148 -33.46 -41.08 1.10
CA LEU A 148 -33.29 -41.77 -0.18
C LEU A 148 -32.41 -40.99 -1.16
N VAL A 149 -32.53 -39.66 -1.27
CA VAL A 149 -31.68 -38.84 -2.14
C VAL A 149 -30.19 -38.90 -1.80
N ASP A 150 -29.85 -39.06 -0.51
CA ASP A 150 -28.44 -39.11 -0.08
C ASP A 150 -27.82 -40.50 -0.36
N LEU A 151 -28.66 -41.54 -0.30
CA LEU A 151 -28.27 -42.96 -0.29
C LEU A 151 -28.21 -43.62 -1.68
N CYS A 152 -28.87 -43.03 -2.68
CA CYS A 152 -28.83 -43.55 -4.05
C CYS A 152 -28.52 -42.44 -5.06
N GLN A 153 -28.21 -42.82 -6.30
CA GLN A 153 -27.94 -41.87 -7.37
C GLN A 153 -28.34 -42.47 -8.72
N PRO A 154 -28.96 -41.72 -9.64
CA PRO A 154 -29.16 -42.17 -11.01
C PRO A 154 -27.79 -42.41 -11.69
N ILE A 155 -27.65 -43.52 -12.43
CA ILE A 155 -26.38 -43.88 -13.10
C ILE A 155 -25.93 -42.80 -14.11
N HIS A 156 -26.89 -42.09 -14.72
CA HIS A 156 -26.61 -41.03 -15.69
C HIS A 156 -27.57 -39.85 -15.49
N LYS A 157 -27.08 -38.61 -15.71
CA LYS A 157 -27.87 -37.37 -15.58
C LYS A 157 -29.16 -37.35 -16.42
N LYS A 158 -29.21 -38.13 -17.51
CA LYS A 158 -30.37 -38.22 -18.40
C LYS A 158 -31.61 -38.80 -17.71
N TYR A 159 -31.41 -39.65 -16.70
CA TYR A 159 -32.50 -40.34 -16.01
C TYR A 159 -32.96 -39.61 -14.74
N GLN A 160 -32.30 -38.52 -14.37
CA GLN A 160 -32.51 -37.81 -13.11
C GLN A 160 -33.96 -37.32 -12.96
N VAL A 161 -34.55 -36.76 -14.01
CA VAL A 161 -35.95 -36.30 -14.01
C VAL A 161 -36.93 -37.47 -13.88
N ALA A 162 -36.70 -38.55 -14.62
CA ALA A 162 -37.55 -39.73 -14.60
C ALA A 162 -37.51 -40.45 -13.25
N VAL A 163 -36.32 -40.62 -12.66
CA VAL A 163 -36.14 -41.21 -11.32
C VAL A 163 -36.78 -40.33 -10.25
N THR A 164 -36.58 -39.02 -10.31
CA THR A 164 -37.21 -38.06 -9.38
C THR A 164 -38.73 -38.15 -9.43
N LYS A 165 -39.32 -38.32 -10.62
CA LYS A 165 -40.77 -38.51 -10.77
C LYS A 165 -41.26 -39.78 -10.11
N VAL A 166 -40.56 -40.90 -10.31
CA VAL A 166 -40.93 -42.20 -9.74
C VAL A 166 -40.81 -42.17 -8.22
N PHE A 167 -39.76 -41.54 -7.69
CA PHE A 167 -39.55 -41.39 -6.24
C PHE A 167 -40.60 -40.48 -5.61
N GLY A 168 -40.98 -39.38 -6.29
CA GLY A 168 -42.09 -38.52 -5.90
C GLY A 168 -42.01 -38.07 -4.44
N LYS A 169 -43.02 -38.44 -3.64
CA LYS A 169 -43.09 -38.12 -2.21
C LYS A 169 -42.03 -38.84 -1.37
N ASN A 170 -41.55 -39.98 -1.84
CA ASN A 170 -40.56 -40.80 -1.12
C ASN A 170 -39.13 -40.28 -1.31
N MET A 171 -38.93 -39.22 -2.09
CA MET A 171 -37.61 -38.63 -2.31
C MET A 171 -36.92 -38.22 -1.00
N ASN A 172 -37.67 -37.63 -0.06
CA ASN A 172 -37.15 -37.23 1.25
C ASN A 172 -37.35 -38.30 2.34
N ALA A 173 -37.87 -39.48 2.01
CA ALA A 173 -38.17 -40.48 3.02
C ALA A 173 -36.87 -41.00 3.66
N ILE A 174 -36.90 -41.10 4.99
CA ILE A 174 -35.76 -41.47 5.84
C ILE A 174 -35.77 -42.99 6.01
N VAL A 175 -34.67 -43.63 5.63
CA VAL A 175 -34.50 -45.09 5.77
C VAL A 175 -33.98 -45.42 7.15
N VAL A 176 -34.67 -46.32 7.85
CA VAL A 176 -34.33 -46.76 9.21
C VAL A 176 -34.28 -48.28 9.28
N THR A 177 -33.55 -48.82 10.25
CA THR A 177 -33.42 -50.28 10.42
C THR A 177 -34.77 -50.93 10.75
N SER A 178 -35.45 -50.45 11.79
CA SER A 178 -36.65 -51.10 12.34
C SER A 178 -37.82 -50.13 12.58
N ALA A 179 -39.03 -50.66 12.64
CA ALA A 179 -40.25 -49.88 12.90
C ALA A 179 -40.24 -49.20 14.28
N LYS A 180 -39.60 -49.81 15.29
CA LYS A 180 -39.45 -49.19 16.62
C LYS A 180 -38.68 -47.87 16.56
N VAL A 181 -37.56 -47.87 15.84
CA VAL A 181 -36.74 -46.67 15.61
C VAL A 181 -37.53 -45.60 14.86
N ALA A 182 -38.34 -45.98 13.88
CA ALA A 182 -39.24 -45.04 13.20
C ALA A 182 -40.19 -44.34 14.20
N HIS A 183 -40.80 -45.09 15.12
CA HIS A 183 -41.67 -44.52 16.15
C HIS A 183 -40.92 -43.59 17.11
N ASP A 184 -39.70 -43.95 17.50
CA ASP A 184 -38.85 -43.12 18.36
C ASP A 184 -38.44 -41.80 17.67
N CYS A 185 -38.06 -41.86 16.40
CA CYS A 185 -37.79 -40.67 15.60
C CYS A 185 -39.05 -39.81 15.41
N ILE A 186 -40.23 -40.40 15.23
CA ILE A 186 -41.49 -39.65 15.13
C ILE A 186 -41.82 -38.96 16.46
N ARG A 187 -41.58 -39.62 17.60
CA ARG A 187 -41.75 -39.01 18.93
C ARG A 187 -40.83 -37.80 19.09
N PHE A 188 -39.57 -37.94 18.72
CA PHE A 188 -38.61 -36.83 18.71
C PHE A 188 -39.07 -35.67 17.80
N LEU A 189 -39.56 -35.96 16.58
CA LEU A 189 -40.09 -34.93 15.68
C LEU A 189 -41.30 -34.19 16.28
N LYS A 190 -42.16 -34.88 17.04
CA LYS A 190 -43.29 -34.25 17.74
C LYS A 190 -42.83 -33.34 18.88
N GLU A 191 -41.80 -33.74 19.62
CA GLU A 191 -41.19 -32.94 20.70
C GLU A 191 -40.57 -31.65 20.15
N GLU A 192 -39.84 -31.75 19.04
CA GLU A 192 -39.20 -30.61 18.34
C GLU A 192 -40.17 -29.77 17.47
N ARG A 193 -41.46 -30.15 17.41
CA ARG A 193 -42.51 -29.51 16.58
C ARG A 193 -42.10 -29.40 15.09
N ALA A 194 -41.40 -30.42 14.59
CA ALA A 194 -40.94 -30.50 13.21
C ALA A 194 -42.07 -30.92 12.25
N GLU A 195 -41.86 -30.70 10.95
CA GLU A 195 -42.80 -31.16 9.91
C GLU A 195 -42.89 -32.70 9.86
N PRO A 196 -44.04 -33.27 9.46
CA PRO A 196 -44.17 -34.72 9.33
C PRO A 196 -43.24 -35.25 8.23
N GLU A 197 -42.39 -36.22 8.60
CA GLU A 197 -41.50 -36.94 7.71
C GLU A 197 -41.96 -38.39 7.46
N THR A 198 -41.56 -38.93 6.31
CA THR A 198 -41.87 -40.34 5.95
C THR A 198 -40.69 -41.24 6.32
N PHE A 199 -40.94 -42.31 7.08
CA PHE A 199 -39.92 -43.28 7.47
C PHE A 199 -40.13 -44.62 6.75
N LEU A 200 -39.05 -45.22 6.29
CA LEU A 200 -39.05 -46.52 5.61
C LEU A 200 -38.24 -47.53 6.43
N PRO A 201 -38.89 -48.34 7.29
CA PRO A 201 -38.23 -49.38 8.07
C PRO A 201 -37.89 -50.60 7.20
N ILE A 202 -36.60 -50.98 7.15
CA ILE A 202 -36.11 -52.08 6.32
C ILE A 202 -36.72 -53.43 6.74
N ASP A 203 -36.88 -53.66 8.03
CA ASP A 203 -37.40 -54.93 8.57
C ASP A 203 -38.84 -55.20 8.15
N TYR A 204 -39.68 -54.16 8.13
CA TYR A 204 -41.13 -54.26 8.01
C TYR A 204 -41.65 -53.98 6.59
N ILE A 205 -40.77 -53.63 5.64
CA ILE A 205 -41.19 -53.25 4.29
C ILE A 205 -41.57 -54.49 3.47
N ASP A 206 -42.84 -54.55 3.08
CA ASP A 206 -43.34 -55.60 2.19
C ASP A 206 -43.05 -55.24 0.72
N VAL A 207 -42.22 -56.06 0.07
CA VAL A 207 -41.70 -55.80 -1.27
C VAL A 207 -42.31 -56.81 -2.23
N ARG A 208 -43.06 -56.33 -3.22
CA ARG A 208 -43.52 -57.19 -4.31
C ARG A 208 -42.33 -57.63 -5.17
N PRO A 209 -42.25 -58.92 -5.56
CA PRO A 209 -41.16 -59.40 -6.40
C PRO A 209 -41.17 -58.70 -7.76
N LEU A 210 -39.96 -58.46 -8.28
CA LEU A 210 -39.77 -57.77 -9.55
C LEU A 210 -40.13 -58.72 -10.70
N ASN A 211 -40.89 -58.23 -11.68
CA ASN A 211 -41.20 -59.04 -12.86
C ASN A 211 -40.01 -58.99 -13.83
N GLU A 212 -39.14 -60.00 -13.80
CA GLU A 212 -37.92 -60.03 -14.62
C GLU A 212 -38.21 -60.04 -16.13
N ARG A 213 -39.38 -60.55 -16.55
CA ARG A 213 -39.88 -60.50 -17.94
C ARG A 213 -39.97 -59.09 -18.50
N LEU A 214 -40.10 -58.07 -17.64
CA LEU A 214 -40.15 -56.67 -18.06
C LEU A 214 -38.80 -56.12 -18.54
N ARG A 215 -37.68 -56.84 -18.31
CA ARG A 215 -36.36 -56.49 -18.86
C ARG A 215 -36.22 -56.77 -20.35
N GLU A 216 -37.05 -57.65 -20.91
CA GLU A 216 -37.00 -58.07 -22.31
C GLU A 216 -37.79 -57.12 -23.23
N VAL A 217 -38.52 -56.15 -22.67
CA VAL A 217 -39.32 -55.17 -23.43
C VAL A 217 -38.40 -54.19 -24.16
N GLN A 218 -38.40 -54.27 -25.50
CA GLN A 218 -37.61 -53.37 -26.34
C GLN A 218 -38.07 -51.91 -26.19
N GLY A 219 -37.11 -51.00 -25.96
CA GLY A 219 -37.36 -49.57 -25.80
C GLY A 219 -37.65 -49.10 -24.36
N ALA A 220 -37.64 -50.00 -23.37
CA ALA A 220 -37.83 -49.67 -21.96
C ALA A 220 -36.78 -50.34 -21.06
N LYS A 221 -36.45 -49.70 -19.93
CA LYS A 221 -35.56 -50.26 -18.89
C LYS A 221 -36.24 -50.17 -17.53
N LEU A 222 -35.99 -51.11 -16.62
CA LEU A 222 -36.53 -50.98 -15.26
C LEU A 222 -35.84 -49.85 -14.52
N VAL A 223 -36.62 -49.03 -13.82
CA VAL A 223 -36.11 -47.89 -13.04
C VAL A 223 -35.10 -48.37 -11.98
N VAL A 224 -35.33 -49.56 -11.40
CA VAL A 224 -34.42 -50.18 -10.41
C VAL A 224 -33.01 -50.37 -10.98
N ASP A 225 -32.88 -50.72 -12.25
CA ASP A 225 -31.59 -50.96 -12.91
C ASP A 225 -30.90 -49.63 -13.32
N VAL A 226 -31.62 -48.51 -13.25
CA VAL A 226 -31.12 -47.16 -13.57
C VAL A 226 -30.66 -46.40 -12.32
N VAL A 227 -30.96 -46.92 -11.12
CA VAL A 227 -30.59 -46.33 -9.83
C VAL A 227 -29.43 -47.12 -9.22
N GLN A 228 -28.33 -46.44 -8.92
CA GLN A 228 -27.18 -46.98 -8.22
C GLN A 228 -27.29 -46.69 -6.71
N CYS A 229 -27.08 -47.72 -5.89
CA CYS A 229 -27.03 -47.58 -4.43
C CYS A 229 -25.59 -47.31 -3.96
N ALA A 230 -25.44 -46.61 -2.84
CA ALA A 230 -24.15 -46.54 -2.15
C ALA A 230 -23.66 -47.94 -1.74
N GLN A 231 -22.35 -48.18 -1.85
CA GLN A 231 -21.71 -49.49 -1.64
C GLN A 231 -21.90 -50.06 -0.22
N ASN A 232 -22.29 -49.22 0.74
CA ASN A 232 -22.30 -49.57 2.17
C ASN A 232 -23.57 -50.27 2.69
N ALA A 233 -24.59 -50.55 1.86
CA ALA A 233 -25.79 -51.21 2.36
C ALA A 233 -26.59 -52.01 1.29
N PRO A 234 -26.34 -53.33 1.13
CA PRO A 234 -27.14 -54.19 0.23
C PRO A 234 -28.62 -54.29 0.65
N GLN A 235 -28.91 -54.02 1.93
CA GLN A 235 -30.26 -54.00 2.50
C GLN A 235 -31.15 -52.88 1.91
N LEU A 236 -30.55 -51.81 1.34
CA LEU A 236 -31.27 -50.73 0.66
C LEU A 236 -31.94 -51.16 -0.65
N LYS A 237 -31.51 -52.29 -1.24
CA LYS A 237 -32.08 -52.81 -2.48
C LYS A 237 -33.58 -53.12 -2.32
N ARG A 238 -34.00 -53.60 -1.15
CA ARG A 238 -35.42 -53.85 -0.82
C ARG A 238 -36.23 -52.55 -0.80
N VAL A 239 -35.67 -51.48 -0.23
CA VAL A 239 -36.32 -50.16 -0.17
C VAL A 239 -36.45 -49.57 -1.57
N ILE A 240 -35.43 -49.69 -2.40
CA ILE A 240 -35.46 -49.19 -3.79
C ILE A 240 -36.43 -50.00 -4.65
N GLN A 241 -36.50 -51.33 -4.45
CA GLN A 241 -37.51 -52.18 -5.09
C GLN A 241 -38.93 -51.78 -4.68
N TYR A 242 -39.17 -51.43 -3.41
CA TYR A 242 -40.46 -50.92 -2.96
C TYR A 242 -40.83 -49.58 -3.60
N VAL A 243 -39.90 -48.62 -3.63
CA VAL A 243 -40.15 -47.27 -4.16
C VAL A 243 -40.30 -47.26 -5.68
N CYS A 244 -39.45 -48.01 -6.39
CA CYS A 244 -39.47 -48.07 -7.85
C CYS A 244 -40.53 -49.03 -8.37
N GLY A 245 -40.77 -50.14 -7.67
CA GLY A 245 -41.65 -51.23 -8.12
C GLY A 245 -41.29 -51.75 -9.52
N ASN A 246 -42.30 -52.27 -10.22
CA ASN A 246 -42.22 -52.69 -11.62
C ASN A 246 -42.39 -51.49 -12.58
N SER A 247 -41.74 -50.36 -12.29
CA SER A 247 -41.79 -49.16 -13.15
C SER A 247 -40.72 -49.21 -14.24
N LEU A 248 -41.11 -48.82 -15.45
CA LEU A 248 -40.27 -48.80 -16.63
C LEU A 248 -39.94 -47.36 -17.06
N VAL A 249 -38.69 -47.09 -17.40
CA VAL A 249 -38.23 -45.85 -18.04
C VAL A 249 -38.17 -46.08 -19.55
N CYS A 250 -38.83 -45.20 -20.30
CA CYS A 250 -38.79 -45.16 -21.76
C CYS A 250 -38.14 -43.86 -22.24
N GLU A 251 -37.50 -43.89 -23.40
CA GLU A 251 -36.79 -42.70 -23.92
C GLU A 251 -37.76 -41.63 -24.44
N THR A 252 -38.81 -42.04 -25.16
CA THR A 252 -39.81 -41.12 -25.70
C THR A 252 -41.16 -41.26 -25.02
N LEU A 253 -41.93 -40.16 -25.01
CA LEU A 253 -43.29 -40.15 -24.49
C LEU A 253 -44.24 -41.06 -25.28
N LYS A 254 -44.02 -41.18 -26.60
CA LYS A 254 -44.81 -42.06 -27.47
C LYS A 254 -44.60 -43.53 -27.08
N ASP A 255 -43.36 -43.93 -26.85
CA ASP A 255 -43.02 -45.29 -26.41
C ASP A 255 -43.53 -45.57 -25.00
N ALA A 256 -43.41 -44.60 -24.08
CA ALA A 256 -43.95 -44.71 -22.73
C ALA A 256 -45.46 -44.96 -22.73
N ARG A 257 -46.22 -44.21 -23.55
CA ARG A 257 -47.67 -44.37 -23.68
C ARG A 257 -48.04 -45.71 -24.30
N ARG A 258 -47.36 -46.11 -25.38
CA ARG A 258 -47.60 -47.39 -26.07
C ARG A 258 -47.41 -48.57 -25.13
N ILE A 259 -46.30 -48.58 -24.39
CA ILE A 259 -45.97 -49.67 -23.45
C ILE A 259 -46.90 -49.66 -22.22
N ALA A 260 -47.43 -48.50 -21.82
CA ALA A 260 -48.36 -48.39 -20.70
C ALA A 260 -49.77 -48.93 -20.98
N PHE A 261 -50.33 -48.64 -22.17
CA PHE A 261 -51.75 -48.83 -22.46
C PHE A 261 -52.08 -49.78 -23.61
N ASP A 262 -51.18 -49.99 -24.56
CA ASP A 262 -51.49 -50.77 -25.79
C ASP A 262 -51.20 -52.28 -25.62
N GLY A 263 -50.64 -52.69 -24.48
CA GLY A 263 -50.35 -54.09 -24.15
C GLY A 263 -51.53 -54.81 -23.46
N PRO A 264 -51.46 -56.16 -23.35
CA PRO A 264 -52.49 -56.97 -22.68
C PRO A 264 -52.60 -56.68 -21.17
N GLU A 265 -51.50 -56.25 -20.54
CA GLU A 265 -51.47 -55.79 -19.16
C GLU A 265 -51.01 -54.34 -19.10
N ARG A 266 -51.66 -53.54 -18.24
CA ARG A 266 -51.25 -52.15 -18.00
C ARG A 266 -49.99 -52.10 -17.14
N LEU A 267 -48.97 -51.42 -17.65
CA LEU A 267 -47.68 -51.27 -16.98
C LEU A 267 -47.48 -49.83 -16.50
N GLN A 268 -46.65 -49.67 -15.46
CA GLN A 268 -46.26 -48.35 -14.99
C GLN A 268 -45.03 -47.90 -15.77
N THR A 269 -45.15 -46.82 -16.55
CA THR A 269 -44.06 -46.31 -17.39
C THR A 269 -43.82 -44.82 -17.12
N VAL A 270 -42.56 -44.39 -17.25
CA VAL A 270 -42.14 -43.00 -17.14
C VAL A 270 -41.28 -42.64 -18.33
N ALA A 271 -41.55 -41.50 -18.96
CA ALA A 271 -40.70 -40.96 -20.01
C ALA A 271 -39.57 -40.10 -19.43
N LEU A 272 -38.50 -39.87 -20.20
CA LEU A 272 -37.36 -39.01 -19.77
C LEU A 272 -37.77 -37.58 -19.42
N ASP A 273 -38.89 -37.10 -19.96
CA ASP A 273 -39.45 -35.77 -19.67
C ASP A 273 -40.15 -35.67 -18.30
N GLY A 274 -40.32 -36.80 -17.59
CA GLY A 274 -40.98 -36.86 -16.29
C GLY A 274 -42.49 -37.11 -16.35
N THR A 275 -43.03 -37.48 -17.51
CA THR A 275 -44.43 -37.92 -17.65
C THR A 275 -44.57 -39.37 -17.18
N LEU A 276 -45.40 -39.59 -16.15
CA LEU A 276 -45.62 -40.90 -15.52
C LEU A 276 -47.04 -41.41 -15.83
N PHE A 277 -47.11 -42.64 -16.33
CA PHE A 277 -48.33 -43.42 -16.55
C PHE A 277 -48.39 -44.54 -15.51
N ARG A 278 -49.46 -44.59 -14.70
CA ARG A 278 -49.67 -45.65 -13.70
C ARG A 278 -50.56 -46.76 -14.25
N LYS A 279 -50.44 -47.97 -13.68
CA LYS A 279 -51.31 -49.11 -13.99
C LYS A 279 -52.80 -48.82 -13.81
N SER A 280 -53.13 -47.94 -12.85
CA SER A 280 -54.50 -47.49 -12.56
C SER A 280 -55.09 -46.54 -13.62
N GLY A 281 -54.31 -46.13 -14.63
CA GLY A 281 -54.74 -45.17 -15.66
C GLY A 281 -54.47 -43.71 -15.31
N VAL A 282 -53.90 -43.42 -14.13
CA VAL A 282 -53.52 -42.05 -13.75
C VAL A 282 -52.30 -41.61 -14.55
N ILE A 283 -52.40 -40.42 -15.16
CA ILE A 283 -51.32 -39.77 -15.92
C ILE A 283 -50.90 -38.53 -15.13
N SER A 284 -49.60 -38.35 -14.93
CA SER A 284 -49.07 -37.18 -14.21
C SER A 284 -47.82 -36.62 -14.87
N GLY A 285 -47.78 -35.31 -15.10
CA GLY A 285 -46.66 -34.58 -15.73
C GLY A 285 -46.41 -33.22 -15.06
N GLY A 286 -45.28 -32.57 -15.36
CA GLY A 286 -44.90 -31.27 -14.80
C GLY A 286 -43.40 -30.96 -14.84
N SER A 287 -42.84 -30.70 -16.02
CA SER A 287 -41.38 -30.68 -16.24
C SER A 287 -40.61 -29.61 -15.46
N LEU A 288 -41.21 -28.45 -15.14
CA LEU A 288 -40.50 -27.34 -14.49
C LEU A 288 -40.17 -27.63 -13.02
N ASP A 289 -41.18 -27.99 -12.22
CA ASP A 289 -41.01 -28.36 -10.79
C ASP A 289 -40.18 -29.64 -10.63
N LEU A 290 -40.32 -30.59 -11.57
CA LEU A 290 -39.54 -31.82 -11.58
C LEU A 290 -38.07 -31.60 -11.94
N ARG A 291 -37.73 -30.65 -12.82
CA ARG A 291 -36.34 -30.28 -13.11
C ARG A 291 -35.68 -29.59 -11.91
N SER A 292 -36.40 -28.71 -11.21
CA SER A 292 -35.92 -28.10 -9.97
C SER A 292 -35.66 -29.13 -8.88
N LYS A 293 -36.57 -30.09 -8.69
CA LYS A 293 -36.40 -31.22 -7.75
C LYS A 293 -35.30 -32.19 -8.19
N ALA A 294 -35.14 -32.41 -9.49
CA ALA A 294 -34.07 -33.24 -10.04
C ALA A 294 -32.69 -32.65 -9.73
N ARG A 295 -32.47 -31.33 -9.76
CA ARG A 295 -31.17 -30.73 -9.40
C ARG A 295 -30.68 -31.05 -7.97
N ARG A 296 -31.53 -31.58 -7.09
CA ARG A 296 -31.14 -32.05 -5.74
C ARG A 296 -30.10 -33.18 -5.78
N TRP A 297 -30.07 -33.99 -6.84
CA TRP A 297 -29.01 -35.00 -7.01
C TRP A 297 -27.61 -34.38 -7.23
N GLU A 298 -27.50 -33.06 -7.46
CA GLU A 298 -26.25 -32.31 -7.65
C GLU A 298 -25.74 -31.63 -6.35
N GLU A 299 -26.36 -31.90 -5.19
CA GLU A 299 -25.96 -31.32 -3.89
C GLU A 299 -24.53 -31.71 -3.46
N LYS A 300 -24.06 -32.89 -3.89
CA LYS A 300 -22.66 -33.32 -3.73
C LYS A 300 -21.69 -32.45 -4.54
N ASP A 301 -22.10 -31.98 -5.72
CA ASP A 301 -21.29 -31.07 -6.53
C ASP A 301 -21.23 -29.69 -5.87
N MET A 302 -22.31 -29.25 -5.22
CA MET A 302 -22.31 -28.00 -4.43
C MET A 302 -21.33 -28.07 -3.23
N ASN A 303 -21.25 -29.21 -2.54
CA ASN A 303 -20.29 -29.37 -1.42
C ASN A 303 -18.83 -29.36 -1.91
N LYS A 304 -18.54 -30.01 -3.05
CA LYS A 304 -17.21 -29.92 -3.68
C LYS A 304 -16.84 -28.48 -4.04
N LEU A 305 -17.77 -27.73 -4.64
CA LEU A 305 -17.55 -26.31 -4.95
C LEU A 305 -17.33 -25.44 -3.70
N LYS A 306 -17.95 -25.78 -2.56
CA LYS A 306 -17.70 -25.10 -1.29
C LYS A 306 -16.31 -25.42 -0.74
N GLU A 307 -15.88 -26.68 -0.80
CA GLU A 307 -14.53 -27.10 -0.39
C GLU A 307 -13.45 -26.44 -1.25
N GLU A 308 -13.63 -26.41 -2.57
CA GLU A 308 -12.74 -25.70 -3.51
C GLU A 308 -12.66 -24.21 -3.18
N LYS A 309 -13.80 -23.56 -2.92
CA LYS A 309 -13.85 -22.14 -2.51
C LYS A 309 -13.09 -21.91 -1.20
N ASP A 310 -13.27 -22.78 -0.21
CA ASP A 310 -12.62 -22.62 1.09
C ASP A 310 -11.09 -22.86 0.99
N GLN A 311 -10.66 -23.82 0.16
CA GLN A 311 -9.24 -24.04 -0.18
C GLN A 311 -8.63 -22.80 -0.86
N LEU A 312 -9.24 -22.30 -1.94
CA LEU A 312 -8.78 -21.10 -2.66
C LEU A 312 -8.76 -19.87 -1.74
N SER A 313 -9.75 -19.72 -0.86
CA SER A 313 -9.77 -18.63 0.13
C SER A 313 -8.66 -18.73 1.17
N SER A 314 -8.22 -19.95 1.51
CA SER A 314 -7.10 -20.18 2.42
C SER A 314 -5.75 -19.88 1.75
N GLU A 315 -5.60 -20.27 0.48
CA GLU A 315 -4.43 -19.96 -0.35
C GLU A 315 -4.30 -18.45 -0.56
N LEU A 316 -5.41 -17.76 -0.89
CA LEU A 316 -5.44 -16.31 -1.03
C LEU A 316 -5.00 -15.60 0.26
N ARG A 317 -5.43 -16.08 1.44
CA ARG A 317 -4.97 -15.53 2.73
C ARG A 317 -3.47 -15.72 2.95
N ALA A 318 -2.89 -16.84 2.51
CA ALA A 318 -1.45 -17.07 2.58
C ALA A 318 -0.68 -16.13 1.64
N LEU A 319 -1.17 -15.96 0.40
CA LEU A 319 -0.59 -15.04 -0.59
C LEU A 319 -0.71 -13.57 -0.16
N MET A 320 -1.78 -13.18 0.52
CA MET A 320 -1.91 -11.85 1.13
C MET A 320 -0.88 -11.60 2.23
N LYS A 321 -0.49 -12.62 3.01
CA LYS A 321 0.62 -12.49 3.98
C LYS A 321 1.95 -12.29 3.27
N LEU A 322 2.17 -12.99 2.15
CA LEU A 322 3.37 -12.82 1.34
C LEU A 322 3.47 -11.39 0.79
N LYS A 323 2.36 -10.81 0.31
CA LYS A 323 2.30 -9.41 -0.14
C LYS A 323 2.74 -8.40 0.93
N ARG A 324 2.54 -8.69 2.23
CA ARG A 324 3.01 -7.80 3.30
C ARG A 324 4.54 -7.71 3.36
N LYS A 325 5.26 -8.74 2.93
CA LYS A 325 6.73 -8.72 2.82
C LYS A 325 7.25 -7.75 1.74
N GLU A 326 6.38 -7.15 0.93
CA GLU A 326 6.77 -6.09 -0.02
C GLU A 326 7.30 -4.84 0.71
N VAL A 327 6.86 -4.61 1.95
CA VAL A 327 7.41 -3.55 2.82
C VAL A 327 8.85 -3.90 3.23
N ASP A 328 9.09 -5.15 3.62
CA ASP A 328 10.43 -5.64 3.98
C ASP A 328 11.40 -5.51 2.80
N LEU A 329 10.94 -5.83 1.58
CA LEU A 329 11.73 -5.66 0.36
C LEU A 329 12.11 -4.19 0.11
N LYS A 330 11.17 -3.25 0.31
CA LYS A 330 11.47 -1.81 0.21
C LYS A 330 12.47 -1.36 1.26
N GLN A 331 12.37 -1.89 2.48
CA GLN A 331 13.30 -1.60 3.56
C GLN A 331 14.72 -2.14 3.25
N ILE A 332 14.83 -3.37 2.76
CA ILE A 332 16.11 -3.98 2.37
C ILE A 332 16.75 -3.19 1.23
N ARG A 333 15.97 -2.78 0.21
CA ARG A 333 16.45 -1.90 -0.88
C ARG A 333 17.00 -0.58 -0.37
N ALA A 334 16.26 0.09 0.53
CA ALA A 334 16.70 1.35 1.12
C ALA A 334 18.00 1.18 1.94
N GLN A 335 18.12 0.08 2.69
CA GLN A 335 19.34 -0.25 3.44
C GLN A 335 20.53 -0.54 2.51
N SER A 336 20.31 -1.32 1.45
CA SER A 336 21.34 -1.62 0.44
C SER A 336 21.85 -0.35 -0.25
N GLN A 337 20.94 0.55 -0.64
CA GLN A 337 21.30 1.84 -1.23
C GLN A 337 22.03 2.77 -0.24
N GLY A 338 21.59 2.78 1.03
CA GLY A 338 22.27 3.50 2.11
C GLY A 338 23.68 2.97 2.37
N ASN A 339 23.88 1.66 2.33
CA ASN A 339 25.18 1.04 2.48
C ASN A 339 26.08 1.26 1.26
N GLN A 340 25.54 1.24 0.04
CA GLN A 340 26.28 1.58 -1.18
C GLN A 340 26.77 3.03 -1.18
N THR A 341 25.95 3.97 -0.75
CA THR A 341 26.37 5.38 -0.65
C THR A 341 27.47 5.54 0.41
N ARG A 342 27.34 4.93 1.59
CA ARG A 342 28.40 4.88 2.61
C ARG A 342 29.70 4.29 2.05
N LEU A 343 29.62 3.17 1.33
CA LEU A 343 30.77 2.53 0.69
C LEU A 343 31.48 3.48 -0.30
N LYS A 344 30.72 4.24 -1.10
CA LYS A 344 31.28 5.24 -2.02
C LYS A 344 32.04 6.35 -1.27
N TYR A 345 31.47 6.88 -0.20
CA TYR A 345 32.12 7.91 0.63
C TYR A 345 33.38 7.37 1.30
N SER A 346 33.31 6.19 1.93
CA SER A 346 34.47 5.57 2.56
C SER A 346 35.60 5.26 1.57
N ASN A 347 35.28 4.78 0.36
CA ASN A 347 36.29 4.60 -0.70
C ASN A 347 36.91 5.92 -1.14
N SER A 348 36.11 6.98 -1.30
CA SER A 348 36.62 8.31 -1.66
C SER A 348 37.53 8.89 -0.57
N GLU A 349 37.19 8.70 0.70
CA GLU A 349 38.02 9.13 1.83
C GLU A 349 39.34 8.34 1.87
N LEU A 350 39.28 7.03 1.67
CA LEU A 350 40.44 6.13 1.62
C LEU A 350 41.40 6.52 0.49
N ASP A 351 40.88 6.78 -0.71
CA ASP A 351 41.67 7.29 -1.84
C ASP A 351 42.30 8.66 -1.55
N SER A 352 41.58 9.54 -0.85
CA SER A 352 42.10 10.84 -0.45
C SER A 352 43.26 10.72 0.55
N ILE A 353 43.18 9.77 1.49
CA ILE A 353 44.23 9.50 2.49
C ILE A 353 45.45 8.89 1.80
N ARG A 354 45.26 7.91 0.91
CA ARG A 354 46.35 7.32 0.11
C ARG A 354 47.07 8.38 -0.73
N LYS A 355 46.32 9.28 -1.38
CA LYS A 355 46.90 10.41 -2.13
C LYS A 355 47.70 11.37 -1.24
N LYS A 356 47.27 11.61 0.00
CA LYS A 356 47.99 12.46 0.98
C LYS A 356 49.23 11.80 1.58
N SER A 357 49.26 10.46 1.63
CA SER A 357 50.41 9.68 2.13
C SER A 357 51.62 9.75 1.19
N ILE A 358 51.40 9.81 -0.13
CA ILE A 358 52.47 9.83 -1.14
C ILE A 358 53.40 11.06 -1.00
N PRO A 359 52.90 12.31 -0.92
CA PRO A 359 53.74 13.50 -0.70
C PRO A 359 54.52 13.43 0.61
N ALA A 360 53.91 12.94 1.69
CA ALA A 360 54.56 12.83 2.99
C ALA A 360 55.75 11.85 2.95
N CYS A 361 55.62 10.71 2.26
CA CYS A 361 56.74 9.80 2.00
C CYS A 361 57.86 10.47 1.19
N GLN A 362 57.52 11.21 0.14
CA GLN A 362 58.50 11.92 -0.68
C GLN A 362 59.24 13.00 0.13
N GLU A 363 58.53 13.75 0.97
CA GLU A 363 59.10 14.77 1.86
C GLU A 363 60.07 14.15 2.87
N ILE A 364 59.72 13.02 3.51
CA ILE A 364 60.63 12.27 4.39
C ILE A 364 61.89 11.86 3.64
N SER A 365 61.77 11.37 2.40
CA SER A 365 62.93 10.95 1.61
C SER A 365 63.88 12.11 1.29
N LYS A 366 63.35 13.29 0.95
CA LYS A 366 64.12 14.50 0.67
C LYS A 366 64.85 14.98 1.93
N LEU A 367 64.12 15.13 3.04
CA LEU A 367 64.68 15.55 4.32
C LEU A 367 65.76 14.59 4.83
N ARG A 368 65.61 13.27 4.60
CA ARG A 368 66.66 12.29 4.92
C ARG A 368 67.92 12.46 4.07
N SER A 369 67.79 12.78 2.78
CA SER A 369 68.98 13.08 1.96
C SER A 369 69.66 14.37 2.38
N GLU A 370 68.88 15.41 2.73
CA GLU A 370 69.39 16.68 3.21
C GLU A 370 70.12 16.49 4.55
N LEU A 371 69.56 15.67 5.45
CA LEU A 371 70.19 15.30 6.71
C LEU A 371 71.54 14.63 6.46
N SER A 372 71.61 13.64 5.56
CA SER A 372 72.85 12.93 5.25
C SER A 372 73.93 13.86 4.70
N ASN A 373 73.56 14.80 3.82
CA ASN A 373 74.50 15.78 3.28
C ASN A 373 75.00 16.75 4.37
N LEU A 374 74.09 17.19 5.25
CA LEU A 374 74.42 18.09 6.35
C LEU A 374 75.32 17.41 7.40
N GLU A 375 75.11 16.12 7.66
CA GLU A 375 75.94 15.33 8.57
C GLU A 375 77.38 15.21 8.07
N ALA A 376 77.58 14.90 6.79
CA ALA A 376 78.91 14.89 6.18
C ALA A 376 79.59 16.27 6.23
N GLN A 377 78.82 17.35 6.04
CA GLN A 377 79.34 18.71 6.07
C GLN A 377 79.76 19.15 7.48
N ILE A 378 78.99 18.74 8.50
CA ILE A 378 79.32 18.96 9.92
C ILE A 378 80.62 18.24 10.28
N GLU A 379 80.81 17.00 9.84
CA GLU A 379 82.01 16.19 10.12
C GLU A 379 83.29 16.86 9.57
N ILE A 380 83.25 17.33 8.33
CA ILE A 380 84.36 18.07 7.71
C ILE A 380 84.65 19.38 8.47
N GLN A 381 83.60 20.10 8.89
CA GLN A 381 83.76 21.34 9.64
C GLN A 381 84.32 21.10 11.04
N THR A 382 83.91 20.03 11.73
CA THR A 382 84.46 19.68 13.04
C THR A 382 85.96 19.42 12.98
N GLU A 383 86.43 18.66 11.99
CA GLU A 383 87.85 18.39 11.79
C GLU A 383 88.64 19.68 11.50
N SER A 384 88.09 20.57 10.67
CA SER A 384 88.71 21.88 10.37
C SER A 384 88.81 22.78 11.60
N VAL A 385 87.78 22.81 12.45
CA VAL A 385 87.78 23.60 13.70
C VAL A 385 88.82 23.05 14.67
N GLU A 386 88.92 21.73 14.83
CA GLU A 386 89.91 21.11 15.73
C GLU A 386 91.35 21.40 15.31
N LEU A 387 91.66 21.33 14.01
CA LEU A 387 92.98 21.66 13.48
C LEU A 387 93.35 23.12 13.78
N LYS A 388 92.46 24.07 13.45
CA LYS A 388 92.71 25.50 13.66
C LYS A 388 92.74 25.88 15.15
N ASP A 389 91.95 25.24 15.99
CA ASP A 389 91.98 25.48 17.45
C ASP A 389 93.28 24.97 18.09
N ASN A 390 93.85 23.87 17.59
CA ASN A 390 95.16 23.39 18.01
C ASN A 390 96.29 24.34 17.57
N GLU A 391 96.25 24.87 16.35
CA GLU A 391 97.18 25.92 15.90
C GLU A 391 97.03 27.20 16.74
N MET A 392 95.79 27.57 17.07
CA MET A 392 95.48 28.73 17.87
C MET A 392 96.04 28.62 19.30
N LYS A 393 95.91 27.46 19.94
CA LYS A 393 96.49 27.18 21.26
C LYS A 393 98.01 27.31 21.22
N ALA A 394 98.67 26.74 20.20
CA ALA A 394 100.12 26.82 20.05
C ALA A 394 100.63 28.26 19.85
N VAL A 395 99.89 29.12 19.15
CA VAL A 395 100.24 30.55 18.99
C VAL A 395 99.95 31.33 20.28
N ARG A 396 98.83 31.05 20.96
CA ARG A 396 98.50 31.68 22.26
C ARG A 396 99.51 31.33 23.34
N ASP A 397 100.01 30.10 23.40
CA ASP A 397 101.03 29.72 24.38
C ASP A 397 102.35 30.48 24.16
N LYS A 398 102.70 30.78 22.90
CA LYS A 398 103.86 31.64 22.57
C LYS A 398 103.64 33.09 22.98
N ILE A 399 102.41 33.62 22.81
CA ILE A 399 102.05 34.98 23.25
C ILE A 399 102.06 35.06 24.78
N ASN A 400 101.49 34.06 25.45
CA ASN A 400 101.45 33.94 26.89
C ASN A 400 102.85 33.94 27.50
N GLN A 401 103.78 33.16 26.93
CA GLN A 401 105.18 33.15 27.35
C GLN A 401 105.86 34.52 27.16
N LEU A 402 105.50 35.29 26.13
CA LEU A 402 106.02 36.63 25.89
C LEU A 402 105.42 37.67 26.85
N GLU A 403 104.12 37.58 27.14
CA GLU A 403 103.43 38.46 28.07
C GLU A 403 103.88 38.22 29.51
N ASP A 404 104.05 36.95 29.92
CA ASP A 404 104.54 36.60 31.25
C ASP A 404 105.98 37.13 31.48
N VAL A 405 106.81 37.20 30.43
CA VAL A 405 108.15 37.82 30.48
C VAL A 405 108.11 39.35 30.55
N VAL A 406 107.14 40.00 29.90
CA VAL A 406 107.02 41.47 29.87
C VAL A 406 106.33 41.99 31.14
N PHE A 407 105.45 41.21 31.76
CA PHE A 407 104.67 41.61 32.93
C PHE A 407 105.15 40.98 34.25
N ALA A 408 106.22 40.17 34.26
CA ALA A 408 106.76 39.54 35.47
C ALA A 408 106.96 40.52 36.64
N ASP A 409 107.58 41.67 36.37
CA ASP A 409 107.85 42.70 37.38
C ASP A 409 106.58 43.42 37.86
N PHE A 410 105.58 43.56 36.98
CA PHE A 410 104.32 44.26 37.24
C PHE A 410 103.30 43.37 37.97
N CYS A 411 103.28 42.07 37.69
CA CYS A 411 102.46 41.07 38.40
C CYS A 411 102.96 40.86 39.84
N ALA A 412 104.28 40.93 40.07
CA ALA A 412 104.88 40.87 41.41
C ALA A 412 104.51 42.08 42.30
N GLU A 413 104.33 43.27 41.72
CA GLU A 413 103.93 44.48 42.44
C GLU A 413 102.44 44.51 42.84
N ILE A 414 101.55 43.89 42.05
CA ILE A 414 100.09 43.96 42.24
C ILE A 414 99.54 42.72 42.96
N GLY A 415 100.35 41.66 43.13
CA GLY A 415 99.96 40.46 43.89
C GLY A 415 98.98 39.56 43.14
N VAL A 416 99.09 39.53 41.80
CA VAL A 416 98.23 38.74 40.90
C VAL A 416 99.14 37.84 40.08
N ALA A 417 98.83 36.54 39.99
CA ALA A 417 99.77 35.55 39.44
C ALA A 417 100.08 35.79 37.96
N ASN A 418 99.13 36.32 37.19
CA ASN A 418 99.27 36.72 35.78
C ASN A 418 98.30 37.87 35.46
N ILE A 419 98.58 38.66 34.43
CA ILE A 419 97.76 39.83 34.04
C ILE A 419 96.32 39.50 33.64
N ARG A 420 96.03 38.22 33.43
CA ARG A 420 94.76 37.67 32.94
C ARG A 420 93.62 37.75 33.97
N GLU A 421 93.93 37.61 35.26
CA GLU A 421 92.93 37.73 36.34
C GLU A 421 92.40 39.17 36.44
N TYR A 422 93.23 40.17 36.14
CA TYR A 422 92.82 41.59 36.16
C TYR A 422 91.93 41.99 34.97
N GLU A 423 92.08 41.34 33.80
CA GLU A 423 91.29 41.65 32.59
C GLU A 423 89.96 40.88 32.54
N GLN A 424 89.90 39.67 33.11
CA GLN A 424 88.73 38.79 33.07
C GLN A 424 87.51 39.37 33.81
N ASP A 425 87.72 40.07 34.93
CA ASP A 425 86.60 40.60 35.73
C ASP A 425 85.94 41.83 35.10
N TYR A 426 86.70 42.68 34.41
CA TYR A 426 86.18 43.91 33.81
C TYR A 426 85.43 43.68 32.49
N LEU A 427 85.89 42.73 31.65
CA LEU A 427 85.28 42.45 30.34
C LEU A 427 83.96 41.65 30.45
N ARG A 428 83.85 40.79 31.46
CA ARG A 428 82.69 39.91 31.69
C ARG A 428 81.42 40.69 32.02
N MET A 429 81.55 41.76 32.82
CA MET A 429 80.44 42.61 33.22
C MET A 429 79.81 43.38 32.04
N GLN A 430 80.59 43.77 31.03
CA GLN A 430 80.09 44.52 29.88
C GLN A 430 79.28 43.65 28.91
N GLN A 431 79.71 42.41 28.68
CA GLN A 431 79.04 41.46 27.77
C GLN A 431 77.69 40.95 28.32
N GLU A 432 77.54 40.85 29.64
CA GLU A 432 76.27 40.45 30.27
C GLU A 432 75.19 41.52 30.10
N LEU A 433 75.58 42.80 30.08
CA LEU A 433 74.66 43.93 29.97
C LEU A 433 74.07 44.06 28.55
N GLU A 434 74.88 43.86 27.51
CA GLU A 434 74.41 43.83 26.12
C GLU A 434 73.52 42.62 25.80
N LYS A 435 73.83 41.43 26.33
CA LYS A 435 72.99 40.24 26.14
C LYS A 435 71.59 40.43 26.74
N LYS A 436 71.48 41.05 27.92
CA LYS A 436 70.18 41.34 28.54
C LYS A 436 69.38 42.36 27.73
N ARG A 437 70.04 43.38 27.16
CA ARG A 437 69.39 44.38 26.30
C ARG A 437 68.76 43.74 25.05
N LEU A 438 69.49 42.87 24.36
CA LEU A 438 69.01 42.18 23.15
C LEU A 438 67.81 41.24 23.44
N GLN A 439 67.82 40.59 24.60
CA GLN A 439 66.71 39.71 25.03
C GLN A 439 65.42 40.50 25.27
N PHE A 440 65.50 41.69 25.85
CA PHE A 440 64.31 42.54 26.06
C PHE A 440 63.71 43.05 24.74
N GLU A 441 64.54 43.38 23.76
CA GLU A 441 64.10 43.86 22.45
C GLU A 441 63.40 42.74 21.63
N SER A 442 63.89 41.51 21.73
CA SER A 442 63.23 40.31 21.20
C SER A 442 61.86 40.03 21.85
N GLN A 443 61.74 40.20 23.17
CA GLN A 443 60.47 39.99 23.86
C GLN A 443 59.43 41.05 23.48
N HIS A 444 59.86 42.31 23.34
CA HIS A 444 58.99 43.41 22.94
C HIS A 444 58.38 43.18 21.54
N THR A 445 59.22 42.81 20.56
CA THR A 445 58.76 42.52 19.19
C THR A 445 57.78 41.35 19.13
N ARG A 446 57.99 40.28 19.90
CA ARG A 446 57.05 39.14 19.97
C ARG A 446 55.68 39.54 20.51
N LEU A 447 55.64 40.35 21.58
CA LEU A 447 54.39 40.79 22.18
C LEU A 447 53.61 41.73 21.26
N SER A 448 54.29 42.63 20.54
CA SER A 448 53.64 43.51 19.55
C SER A 448 52.93 42.74 18.44
N ILE A 449 53.59 41.72 17.87
CA ILE A 449 52.99 40.88 16.80
C ILE A 449 51.76 40.13 17.32
N GLN A 450 51.78 39.67 18.58
CA GLN A 450 50.65 38.95 19.16
C GLN A 450 49.44 39.85 19.40
N ILE A 451 49.66 41.11 19.79
CA ILE A 451 48.59 42.10 19.94
C ILE A 451 47.92 42.39 18.59
N GLU A 452 48.70 42.58 17.51
CA GLU A 452 48.15 42.80 16.17
C GLU A 452 47.31 41.61 15.68
N TYR A 453 47.76 40.39 15.95
CA TYR A 453 47.02 39.17 15.60
C TYR A 453 45.66 39.09 16.29
N GLU A 454 45.61 39.35 17.60
CA GLU A 454 44.37 39.32 18.39
C GLU A 454 43.41 40.44 17.97
N GLN A 455 43.92 41.63 17.64
CA GLN A 455 43.10 42.73 17.11
C GLN A 455 42.45 42.35 15.76
N ALA A 456 43.18 41.70 14.87
CA ALA A 456 42.64 41.23 13.59
C ALA A 456 41.57 40.12 13.75
N GLN A 457 41.70 39.26 14.77
CA GLN A 457 40.67 38.27 15.10
C GLN A 457 39.39 38.94 15.62
N LEU A 458 39.52 39.93 16.51
CA LEU A 458 38.39 40.67 17.07
C LEU A 458 37.57 41.36 15.97
N GLU A 459 38.22 42.00 14.98
CA GLU A 459 37.53 42.62 13.85
C GLU A 459 36.72 41.63 13.01
N LYS A 460 37.24 40.42 12.78
CA LYS A 460 36.53 39.36 12.06
C LYS A 460 35.27 38.93 12.80
N LEU A 461 35.37 38.72 14.12
CA LEU A 461 34.25 38.36 14.99
C LEU A 461 33.16 39.44 15.00
N VAL A 462 33.54 40.72 15.07
CA VAL A 462 32.60 41.85 15.03
C VAL A 462 31.85 41.90 13.69
N LYS A 463 32.52 41.64 12.56
CA LYS A 463 31.86 41.57 11.24
C LYS A 463 30.87 40.41 11.14
N GLN A 464 31.19 39.25 11.73
CA GLN A 464 30.27 38.11 11.79
C GLN A 464 29.04 38.42 12.65
N MET A 465 29.24 39.05 13.82
CA MET A 465 28.15 39.48 14.71
C MET A 465 27.18 40.45 14.02
N LYS A 466 27.68 41.40 13.21
CA LYS A 466 26.81 42.30 12.44
C LYS A 466 25.93 41.56 11.43
N LYS A 467 26.49 40.61 10.67
CA LYS A 467 25.73 39.78 9.73
C LYS A 467 24.63 38.98 10.42
N ILE A 468 24.94 38.41 11.59
CA ILE A 468 23.97 37.63 12.37
C ILE A 468 22.82 38.51 12.86
N LYS A 469 23.10 39.73 13.32
CA LYS A 469 22.04 40.68 13.72
C LYS A 469 21.13 41.08 12.55
N GLU A 470 21.69 41.31 11.37
CA GLU A 470 20.90 41.60 10.16
C GLU A 470 20.02 40.41 9.74
N THR A 471 20.51 39.18 9.89
CA THR A 471 19.68 37.98 9.63
C THR A 471 18.57 37.82 10.65
N ILE A 472 18.83 38.09 11.94
CA ILE A 472 17.79 38.02 12.98
C ILE A 472 16.66 39.02 12.71
N GLY A 473 16.99 40.26 12.34
CA GLY A 473 15.95 41.26 12.03
C GLY A 473 15.04 40.85 10.86
N LYS A 474 15.61 40.25 9.80
CA LYS A 474 14.80 39.73 8.68
C LYS A 474 13.86 38.61 9.10
N GLU A 475 14.32 37.71 9.96
CA GLU A 475 13.49 36.62 10.48
C GLU A 475 12.39 37.15 11.41
N GLU A 476 12.67 38.18 12.22
CA GLU A 476 11.67 38.85 13.06
C GLU A 476 10.54 39.47 12.21
N ASP A 477 10.88 40.14 11.10
CA ASP A 477 9.89 40.70 10.16
C ASP A 477 9.00 39.61 9.52
N VAL A 478 9.60 38.47 9.16
CA VAL A 478 8.86 37.32 8.62
C VAL A 478 7.89 36.76 9.66
N VAL A 479 8.33 36.61 10.92
CA VAL A 479 7.47 36.14 12.01
C VAL A 479 6.28 37.07 12.24
N ILE A 480 6.46 38.38 12.15
CA ILE A 480 5.36 39.35 12.26
C ILE A 480 4.36 39.14 11.12
N SER A 481 4.83 39.02 9.87
CA SER A 481 3.95 38.80 8.71
C SER A 481 3.15 37.48 8.79
N LEU A 482 3.74 36.43 9.37
CA LEU A 482 3.08 35.14 9.56
C LEU A 482 1.99 35.20 10.63
N LYS A 483 2.21 35.96 11.72
CA LYS A 483 1.19 36.17 12.75
C LYS A 483 -0.04 36.90 12.20
N GLU A 484 0.15 37.90 11.34
CA GLU A 484 -0.98 38.58 10.70
C GLU A 484 -1.80 37.65 9.78
N VAL A 485 -1.15 36.67 9.14
CA VAL A 485 -1.82 35.64 8.35
C VAL A 485 -2.59 34.67 9.26
N GLU A 486 -1.99 34.27 10.38
CA GLU A 486 -2.59 33.40 11.38
C GLU A 486 -3.88 34.01 11.94
N ASP A 487 -3.86 35.28 12.34
CA ASP A 487 -5.04 35.98 12.87
C ASP A 487 -6.18 36.06 11.84
N ARG A 488 -5.86 36.32 10.57
CA ARG A 488 -6.87 36.32 9.49
C ARG A 488 -7.50 34.95 9.28
N LEU A 489 -6.70 33.89 9.36
CA LEU A 489 -7.20 32.52 9.24
C LEU A 489 -8.05 32.14 10.46
N LEU A 490 -7.69 32.60 11.65
CA LEU A 490 -8.46 32.35 12.87
C LEU A 490 -9.88 32.90 12.75
N ILE A 491 -10.02 34.16 12.28
CA ILE A 491 -11.33 34.80 12.05
C ILE A 491 -12.17 34.00 11.03
N ALA A 492 -11.56 33.56 9.92
CA ALA A 492 -12.26 32.76 8.91
C ALA A 492 -12.71 31.38 9.45
N VAL A 493 -11.92 30.78 10.35
CA VAL A 493 -12.30 29.52 11.02
C VAL A 493 -13.49 29.75 11.95
N GLU A 494 -13.52 30.84 12.72
CA GLU A 494 -14.65 31.16 13.59
C GLU A 494 -15.95 31.40 12.79
N GLU A 495 -15.89 32.12 11.66
CA GLU A 495 -17.03 32.32 10.76
C GLU A 495 -17.54 31.01 10.15
N THR A 496 -16.63 30.10 9.76
CA THR A 496 -17.05 28.80 9.21
C THR A 496 -17.63 27.87 10.28
N GLN A 497 -17.14 27.95 11.51
CA GLN A 497 -17.68 27.21 12.65
C GLN A 497 -19.09 27.68 13.02
N SER A 498 -19.36 28.99 13.03
CA SER A 498 -20.70 29.52 13.31
C SER A 498 -21.71 29.06 12.24
N ASN A 499 -21.33 29.12 10.96
CA ASN A 499 -22.15 28.62 9.85
C ASN A 499 -22.43 27.11 9.96
N LEU A 500 -21.46 26.31 10.40
CA LEU A 500 -21.65 24.87 10.64
C LEU A 500 -22.62 24.58 11.78
N ILE A 501 -22.58 25.37 12.86
CA ILE A 501 -23.52 25.24 13.98
C ILE A 501 -24.94 25.55 13.50
N GLU A 502 -25.12 26.60 12.72
CA GLU A 502 -26.42 26.98 12.18
C GLU A 502 -27.00 25.90 11.24
N LEU A 503 -26.17 25.35 10.35
CA LEU A 503 -26.57 24.28 9.45
C LEU A 503 -26.90 22.97 10.19
N ASN A 504 -26.16 22.64 11.25
CA ASN A 504 -26.45 21.49 12.12
C ASN A 504 -27.77 21.66 12.87
N ASN A 505 -28.08 22.87 13.34
CA ASN A 505 -29.36 23.15 13.98
C ASN A 505 -30.52 22.94 12.99
N GLN A 506 -30.40 23.44 11.75
CA GLN A 506 -31.40 23.21 10.70
C GLN A 506 -31.55 21.72 10.37
N LEU A 507 -30.45 20.97 10.30
CA LEU A 507 -30.49 19.52 10.06
C LEU A 507 -31.19 18.81 11.23
N SER A 508 -30.92 19.21 12.47
CA SER A 508 -31.55 18.64 13.66
C SER A 508 -33.07 18.84 13.63
N GLU A 509 -33.56 20.03 13.28
CA GLU A 509 -35.01 20.31 13.12
C GLU A 509 -35.63 19.48 12.00
N LYS A 510 -34.95 19.32 10.85
CA LYS A 510 -35.48 18.46 9.78
C LYS A 510 -35.51 16.99 10.19
N THR A 511 -34.55 16.52 10.98
CA THR A 511 -34.54 15.14 11.46
C THR A 511 -35.61 14.86 12.50
N THR A 512 -35.95 15.81 13.38
CA THR A 512 -37.07 15.67 14.32
C THR A 512 -38.39 15.60 13.56
N LEU A 513 -38.62 16.48 12.58
CA LEU A 513 -39.82 16.44 11.74
C LEU A 513 -39.99 15.09 11.00
N VAL A 514 -38.90 14.52 10.47
CA VAL A 514 -38.93 13.20 9.82
C VAL A 514 -39.21 12.08 10.82
N LYS A 515 -38.69 12.17 12.05
CA LYS A 515 -38.99 11.20 13.12
C LYS A 515 -40.46 11.26 13.51
N ASP A 516 -41.00 12.46 13.71
CA ASP A 516 -42.40 12.66 14.09
C ASP A 516 -43.33 12.09 13.01
N ALA A 517 -43.10 12.40 11.74
CA ALA A 517 -43.85 11.86 10.62
C ALA A 517 -43.77 10.31 10.53
N LYS A 518 -42.60 9.72 10.83
CA LYS A 518 -42.47 8.25 10.90
C LYS A 518 -43.27 7.65 12.05
N THR A 519 -43.28 8.29 13.22
CA THR A 519 -44.07 7.79 14.35
C THR A 519 -45.57 7.86 14.09
N GLU A 520 -46.05 8.86 13.35
CA GLU A 520 -47.44 8.92 12.91
C GLU A 520 -47.78 7.82 11.89
N LEU A 521 -46.88 7.56 10.95
CA LEU A 521 -47.03 6.46 9.99
C LEU A 521 -47.07 5.09 10.69
N ASP A 522 -46.21 4.87 11.69
CA ASP A 522 -46.21 3.62 12.45
C ASP A 522 -47.46 3.45 13.31
N LYS A 523 -47.99 4.54 13.88
CA LYS A 523 -49.27 4.52 14.62
C LYS A 523 -50.43 4.16 13.69
N THR A 524 -50.50 4.75 12.51
CA THR A 524 -51.56 4.45 11.54
C THR A 524 -51.47 3.02 11.01
N LEU A 525 -50.26 2.51 10.73
CA LEU A 525 -50.05 1.12 10.33
C LEU A 525 -50.47 0.11 11.41
N LYS A 526 -50.13 0.38 12.68
CA LYS A 526 -50.57 -0.46 13.81
C LYS A 526 -52.10 -0.48 13.94
N GLY A 527 -52.76 0.68 13.84
CA GLY A 527 -54.22 0.76 13.86
C GLY A 527 -54.87 0.01 12.69
N LEU A 528 -54.25 0.02 11.50
CA LEU A 528 -54.73 -0.71 10.32
C LEU A 528 -54.58 -2.23 10.49
N GLN A 529 -53.48 -2.68 11.11
CA GLN A 529 -53.27 -4.08 11.47
C GLN A 529 -54.25 -4.57 12.54
N GLU A 530 -54.53 -3.77 13.56
CA GLU A 530 -55.53 -4.11 14.59
C GLU A 530 -56.93 -4.24 13.98
N LYS A 531 -57.34 -3.28 13.15
CA LYS A 531 -58.62 -3.35 12.43
C LYS A 531 -58.69 -4.58 11.51
N SER A 532 -57.60 -4.91 10.81
CA SER A 532 -57.52 -6.11 9.97
C SER A 532 -57.68 -7.40 10.78
N LYS A 533 -57.04 -7.49 11.97
CA LYS A 533 -57.19 -8.66 12.87
C LYS A 533 -58.63 -8.81 13.37
N VAL A 534 -59.28 -7.72 13.74
CA VAL A 534 -60.70 -7.73 14.15
C VAL A 534 -61.59 -8.20 12.99
N LEU A 535 -61.34 -7.72 11.77
CA LEU A 535 -62.09 -8.10 10.58
C LEU A 535 -61.97 -9.60 10.29
N VAL A 536 -60.75 -10.16 10.36
CA VAL A 536 -60.53 -11.61 10.20
C VAL A 536 -61.20 -12.42 11.32
N LYS A 537 -61.26 -11.90 12.55
CA LYS A 537 -61.93 -12.57 13.66
C LYS A 537 -63.44 -12.62 13.45
N ILE A 538 -64.06 -11.48 13.11
CA ILE A 538 -65.49 -11.40 12.79
C ILE A 538 -65.82 -12.33 11.62
N GLN A 539 -65.00 -12.32 10.56
CA GLN A 539 -65.22 -13.17 9.40
C GLN A 539 -65.18 -14.67 9.74
N LYS A 540 -64.30 -15.09 10.66
CA LYS A 540 -64.28 -16.48 11.17
C LYS A 540 -65.51 -16.80 12.02
N GLU A 541 -65.91 -15.89 12.91
CA GLU A 541 -67.10 -16.05 13.75
C GLU A 541 -68.37 -16.16 12.90
N THR A 542 -68.49 -15.40 11.81
CA THR A 542 -69.59 -15.49 10.83
C THR A 542 -69.59 -16.85 10.13
N ILE A 543 -68.46 -17.31 9.58
CA ILE A 543 -68.37 -18.61 8.90
C ILE A 543 -68.69 -19.77 9.86
N CYS A 544 -68.20 -19.72 11.10
CA CYS A 544 -68.51 -20.74 12.10
C CYS A 544 -70.00 -20.73 12.46
N SER A 545 -70.61 -19.56 12.60
CA SER A 545 -72.05 -19.44 12.90
C SER A 545 -72.91 -19.91 11.73
N GLU A 546 -72.53 -19.61 10.49
CA GLU A 546 -73.21 -20.09 9.27
C GLU A 546 -73.12 -21.61 9.15
N ALA A 547 -71.94 -22.20 9.37
CA ALA A 547 -71.75 -23.65 9.34
C ALA A 547 -72.56 -24.37 10.44
N ALA A 548 -72.60 -23.81 11.65
CA ALA A 548 -73.41 -24.35 12.75
C ALA A 548 -74.92 -24.26 12.43
N LEU A 549 -75.35 -23.16 11.82
CA LEU A 549 -76.74 -22.95 11.40
C LEU A 549 -77.14 -23.93 10.30
N GLU A 550 -76.26 -24.23 9.34
CA GLU A 550 -76.49 -25.29 8.35
C GLU A 550 -76.59 -26.68 8.98
N GLN A 551 -75.72 -27.02 9.93
CA GLN A 551 -75.80 -28.30 10.63
C GLN A 551 -77.12 -28.45 11.41
N LEU A 552 -77.58 -27.39 12.08
CA LEU A 552 -78.86 -27.39 12.79
C LEU A 552 -80.04 -27.50 11.81
N ARG A 553 -79.99 -26.83 10.65
CA ARG A 553 -81.01 -26.98 9.59
C ARG A 553 -81.08 -28.42 9.07
N LEU A 554 -79.93 -29.04 8.78
CA LEU A 554 -79.85 -30.45 8.40
C LEU A 554 -80.40 -31.39 9.48
N SER A 555 -80.04 -31.15 10.74
CA SER A 555 -80.53 -31.95 11.86
C SER A 555 -82.05 -31.82 12.02
N LYS A 556 -82.60 -30.61 11.88
CA LYS A 556 -84.05 -30.38 11.94
C LYS A 556 -84.76 -31.09 10.78
N HIS A 557 -84.26 -30.95 9.56
CA HIS A 557 -84.81 -31.62 8.37
C HIS A 557 -84.84 -33.15 8.55
N ASN A 558 -83.72 -33.73 8.99
CA ASN A 558 -83.63 -35.17 9.24
C ASN A 558 -84.60 -35.62 10.34
N LEU A 559 -84.75 -34.86 11.42
CA LEU A 559 -85.69 -35.19 12.50
C LEU A 559 -87.14 -35.15 12.01
N LEU A 560 -87.52 -34.15 11.20
CA LEU A 560 -88.85 -34.09 10.59
C LEU A 560 -89.10 -35.24 9.62
N LEU A 561 -88.10 -35.63 8.84
CA LEU A 561 -88.14 -36.80 7.96
C LEU A 561 -88.36 -38.09 8.75
N VAL A 562 -87.64 -38.29 9.85
CA VAL A 562 -87.80 -39.44 10.74
C VAL A 562 -89.22 -39.47 11.34
N CYS A 563 -89.71 -38.35 11.86
CA CYS A 563 -91.08 -38.28 12.37
C CYS A 563 -92.15 -38.59 11.30
N LYS A 564 -91.90 -38.23 10.03
CA LYS A 564 -92.78 -38.57 8.91
C LYS A 564 -92.73 -40.05 8.54
N ILE A 565 -91.56 -40.69 8.62
CA ILE A 565 -91.38 -42.13 8.37
C ILE A 565 -92.03 -42.95 9.49
N ASP A 566 -91.91 -42.51 10.73
CA ASP A 566 -92.41 -43.22 11.91
C ASP A 566 -93.90 -42.99 12.20
N GLY A 567 -94.58 -42.15 11.40
CA GLY A 567 -96.03 -41.91 11.49
C GLY A 567 -96.47 -41.18 12.77
N LEU A 568 -95.59 -40.38 13.37
CA LEU A 568 -95.90 -39.61 14.58
C LEU A 568 -96.82 -38.42 14.25
N PRO A 569 -98.00 -38.28 14.89
CA PRO A 569 -98.89 -37.15 14.64
C PRO A 569 -98.33 -35.88 15.29
N LEU A 570 -97.64 -35.06 14.52
CA LEU A 570 -97.17 -33.73 14.94
C LEU A 570 -98.29 -32.71 14.71
N THR A 571 -98.82 -32.11 15.77
CA THR A 571 -99.83 -31.05 15.69
C THR A 571 -99.15 -29.72 15.36
N LEU A 572 -99.35 -29.21 14.14
CA LEU A 572 -98.87 -27.88 13.72
C LEU A 572 -99.88 -26.78 14.10
N ILE A 573 -99.37 -25.67 14.62
CA ILE A 573 -100.16 -24.47 14.92
C ILE A 573 -100.28 -23.57 13.67
N SER A 574 -99.29 -23.60 12.77
CA SER A 574 -99.29 -22.87 11.50
C SER A 574 -98.30 -23.48 10.49
N GLY A 575 -98.72 -23.64 9.23
CA GLY A 575 -97.91 -24.18 8.11
C GLY A 575 -98.72 -25.10 7.18
N LEU A 576 -98.63 -24.92 5.85
CA LEU A 576 -99.30 -25.75 4.85
C LEU A 576 -98.49 -27.03 4.56
N ASP A 577 -99.06 -28.19 4.85
CA ASP A 577 -98.65 -29.47 4.26
C ASP A 577 -99.25 -29.59 2.85
N SER A 578 -98.52 -29.18 1.83
CA SER A 578 -98.88 -29.45 0.43
C SER A 578 -97.72 -30.09 -0.30
N GLU A 579 -97.98 -31.28 -0.85
CA GLU A 579 -97.05 -32.07 -1.66
C GLU A 579 -96.83 -31.42 -3.03
N SER A 580 -95.83 -30.56 -3.11
CA SER A 580 -95.32 -30.03 -4.38
C SER A 580 -93.79 -30.16 -4.42
N GLN A 581 -93.28 -30.92 -5.39
CA GLN A 581 -91.85 -31.16 -5.62
C GLN A 581 -91.11 -29.83 -5.84
N SER A 582 -90.16 -29.52 -4.94
CA SER A 582 -89.27 -28.36 -5.00
C SER A 582 -87.84 -28.88 -5.22
N ILE A 583 -87.04 -28.23 -6.10
CA ILE A 583 -85.78 -28.79 -6.64
C ILE A 583 -84.53 -28.26 -5.90
N SER A 584 -84.66 -27.33 -4.94
CA SER A 584 -83.54 -26.71 -4.22
C SER A 584 -83.59 -26.98 -2.71
N THR A 585 -82.43 -27.27 -2.10
CA THR A 585 -82.27 -27.47 -0.64
C THR A 585 -82.60 -26.22 0.18
N LEU A 586 -82.47 -25.03 -0.41
CA LEU A 586 -82.77 -23.76 0.26
C LEU A 586 -84.28 -23.57 0.50
N ASP A 587 -85.11 -23.94 -0.48
CA ASP A 587 -86.57 -23.82 -0.41
C ASP A 587 -87.19 -24.77 0.64
N ILE A 588 -86.54 -25.91 0.88
CA ILE A 588 -86.93 -26.89 1.90
C ILE A 588 -86.71 -26.28 3.30
N TYR A 589 -85.55 -25.67 3.53
CA TYR A 589 -85.21 -25.08 4.83
C TYR A 589 -86.06 -23.84 5.16
N GLU A 590 -86.43 -23.03 4.16
CA GLU A 590 -87.32 -21.88 4.38
C GLU A 590 -88.75 -22.32 4.77
N ARG A 591 -89.26 -23.41 4.17
CA ARG A 591 -90.57 -23.97 4.53
C ARG A 591 -90.57 -24.55 5.94
N GLU A 592 -89.53 -25.29 6.30
CA GLU A 592 -89.40 -25.86 7.65
C GLU A 592 -89.22 -24.81 8.73
N ALA A 593 -88.58 -23.68 8.42
CA ALA A 593 -88.44 -22.56 9.35
C ALA A 593 -89.80 -21.93 9.72
N GLN A 594 -90.81 -22.03 8.86
CA GLN A 594 -92.16 -21.51 9.09
C GLN A 594 -93.05 -22.46 9.91
N MET A 595 -92.63 -23.71 10.14
CA MET A 595 -93.39 -24.69 10.93
C MET A 595 -93.26 -24.43 12.43
N VAL A 596 -94.39 -24.21 13.10
CA VAL A 596 -94.48 -24.03 14.56
C VAL A 596 -95.21 -25.22 15.19
N PHE A 597 -94.50 -25.94 16.06
CA PHE A 597 -95.01 -27.13 16.77
C PHE A 597 -95.50 -26.76 18.17
N ASP A 598 -96.60 -27.40 18.59
CA ASP A 598 -97.14 -27.24 19.94
C ASP A 598 -96.40 -28.15 20.94
N TYR A 599 -95.71 -27.54 21.91
CA TYR A 599 -94.96 -28.23 22.98
C TYR A 599 -95.65 -28.12 24.35
N SER A 600 -96.92 -27.72 24.40
CA SER A 600 -97.68 -27.51 25.64
C SER A 600 -97.86 -28.79 26.50
N THR A 601 -97.63 -29.97 25.93
CA THR A 601 -97.81 -31.27 26.58
C THR A 601 -96.54 -31.86 27.22
N LEU A 602 -95.36 -31.22 27.14
CA LEU A 602 -94.10 -31.73 27.71
C LEU A 602 -93.83 -31.25 29.16
N ASP A 603 -93.37 -32.20 30.00
CA ASP A 603 -93.08 -32.00 31.42
C ASP A 603 -91.81 -31.15 31.69
N SER A 604 -91.81 -30.41 32.81
CA SER A 604 -90.88 -29.31 33.12
C SER A 604 -89.42 -29.73 33.38
N GLY A 605 -89.18 -30.99 33.77
CA GLY A 605 -87.84 -31.50 34.12
C GLY A 605 -86.89 -31.76 32.94
N LEU A 606 -87.39 -31.89 31.71
CA LEU A 606 -86.58 -32.14 30.51
C LEU A 606 -86.01 -30.86 29.87
N LYS A 607 -86.24 -29.68 30.48
CA LYS A 607 -85.84 -28.37 29.95
C LYS A 607 -84.47 -27.86 30.45
N SER A 608 -83.77 -28.55 31.37
CA SER A 608 -82.51 -28.01 31.94
C SER A 608 -81.50 -29.07 32.43
N LEU A 609 -80.38 -29.26 31.74
CA LEU A 609 -79.17 -29.97 32.21
C LEU A 609 -77.91 -29.16 31.84
N PHE A 610 -77.17 -28.64 32.83
CA PHE A 610 -76.01 -27.72 32.67
C PHE A 610 -74.90 -27.95 33.74
N LEU A 611 -74.58 -29.20 34.10
CA LEU A 611 -73.66 -29.49 35.23
C LEU A 611 -72.28 -30.11 34.89
N GLU A 612 -71.96 -30.42 33.62
CA GLU A 612 -70.64 -31.00 33.27
C GLU A 612 -69.53 -29.97 33.00
N ALA A 613 -69.87 -28.72 32.67
CA ALA A 613 -68.91 -27.72 32.19
C ALA A 613 -67.97 -27.12 33.26
N GLU A 614 -68.29 -27.25 34.55
CA GLU A 614 -67.49 -26.65 35.63
C GLU A 614 -66.33 -27.56 36.10
N LEU A 615 -66.45 -28.88 35.93
CA LEU A 615 -65.42 -29.86 36.32
C LEU A 615 -64.25 -29.93 35.33
N GLU A 616 -64.48 -29.62 34.05
CA GLU A 616 -63.44 -29.59 33.01
C GLU A 616 -62.51 -28.37 33.14
N LYS A 617 -63.06 -27.20 33.49
CA LYS A 617 -62.27 -25.97 33.65
C LYS A 617 -61.21 -26.07 34.75
N LEU A 618 -61.51 -26.77 35.84
CA LEU A 618 -60.58 -26.96 36.95
C LEU A 618 -59.44 -27.94 36.60
N LYS A 619 -59.72 -28.97 35.79
CA LYS A 619 -58.70 -29.90 35.31
C LYS A 619 -57.78 -29.27 34.26
N GLU A 620 -58.32 -28.43 33.39
CA GLU A 620 -57.52 -27.64 32.44
C GLU A 620 -56.59 -26.65 33.16
N GLY A 621 -57.06 -26.01 34.23
CA GLY A 621 -56.25 -25.09 35.03
C GLY A 621 -55.00 -25.74 35.65
N VAL A 622 -55.16 -26.92 36.27
CA VAL A 622 -54.05 -27.66 36.89
C VAL A 622 -53.06 -28.17 35.84
N SER A 623 -53.57 -28.74 34.73
CA SER A 623 -52.73 -29.20 33.62
C SER A 623 -51.92 -28.06 32.98
N SER A 624 -52.50 -26.86 32.87
CA SER A 624 -51.81 -25.69 32.33
C SER A 624 -50.63 -25.22 33.20
N LEU A 625 -50.77 -25.30 34.53
CA LEU A 625 -49.73 -24.90 35.48
C LEU A 625 -48.60 -25.93 35.55
N GLU A 626 -48.92 -27.22 35.55
CA GLU A 626 -47.92 -28.29 35.47
C GLU A 626 -47.13 -28.24 34.14
N SER A 627 -47.83 -27.95 33.03
CA SER A 627 -47.19 -27.72 31.73
C SER A 627 -46.21 -26.55 31.79
N MET A 628 -46.59 -25.45 32.43
CA MET A 628 -45.77 -24.24 32.54
C MET A 628 -44.50 -24.48 33.37
N ILE A 629 -44.60 -25.28 34.43
CA ILE A 629 -43.47 -25.65 35.29
C ILE A 629 -42.54 -26.65 34.57
N MET A 630 -43.07 -27.65 33.87
CA MET A 630 -42.23 -28.57 33.08
C MET A 630 -41.56 -27.87 31.88
N MET A 631 -42.19 -26.86 31.28
CA MET A 631 -41.58 -26.07 30.20
C MET A 631 -40.52 -25.09 30.71
N SER A 632 -40.56 -24.69 31.98
CA SER A 632 -39.57 -23.82 32.59
C SER A 632 -38.39 -24.63 33.15
N ARG A 633 -37.40 -24.89 32.30
CA ARG A 633 -36.10 -25.44 32.73
C ARG A 633 -35.44 -24.48 33.74
N ALA A 634 -34.67 -25.01 34.70
CA ALA A 634 -34.04 -24.22 35.77
C ALA A 634 -33.41 -22.91 35.24
N PRO A 635 -33.77 -21.74 35.80
CA PRO A 635 -33.36 -20.45 35.26
C PRO A 635 -31.84 -20.30 35.27
N ASN A 636 -31.25 -19.92 34.14
CA ASN A 636 -29.82 -19.67 34.02
C ASN A 636 -29.46 -18.37 34.74
N LEU A 637 -29.08 -18.47 36.02
CA LEU A 637 -28.74 -17.34 36.88
C LEU A 637 -27.60 -16.47 36.34
N LYS A 638 -26.73 -17.01 35.46
CA LYS A 638 -25.63 -16.28 34.81
C LYS A 638 -26.00 -15.59 33.50
N ALA A 639 -27.25 -15.70 33.04
CA ALA A 639 -27.67 -15.09 31.78
C ALA A 639 -27.57 -13.55 31.82
N LEU A 640 -27.85 -12.96 32.98
CA LEU A 640 -27.83 -11.51 33.17
C LEU A 640 -26.39 -10.95 33.14
N GLU A 641 -25.43 -11.69 33.69
CA GLU A 641 -24.00 -11.37 33.61
C GLU A 641 -23.49 -11.48 32.17
N LYS A 642 -23.80 -12.59 31.46
CA LYS A 642 -23.41 -12.75 30.05
C LYS A 642 -23.99 -11.68 29.13
N ILE A 643 -25.23 -11.25 29.38
CA ILE A 643 -25.85 -10.16 28.61
C ILE A 643 -25.11 -8.83 28.84
N ARG A 644 -24.64 -8.57 30.07
CA ARG A 644 -23.84 -7.38 30.37
C ARG A 644 -22.49 -7.43 29.66
N GLU A 645 -21.76 -8.54 29.78
CA GLU A 645 -20.47 -8.72 29.09
C GLU A 645 -20.60 -8.54 27.57
N VAL A 646 -21.61 -9.18 26.95
CA VAL A 646 -21.85 -9.04 25.51
C VAL A 646 -22.24 -7.62 25.13
N LYS A 647 -23.02 -6.93 25.98
CA LYS A 647 -23.42 -5.54 25.71
C LYS A 647 -22.23 -4.58 25.81
N ASP A 648 -21.34 -4.79 26.77
CA ASP A 648 -20.15 -3.96 26.96
C ASP A 648 -19.16 -4.21 25.82
N SER A 649 -18.86 -5.47 25.48
CA SER A 649 -18.04 -5.80 24.30
C SER A 649 -18.65 -5.28 22.98
N PHE A 650 -19.98 -5.35 22.83
CA PHE A 650 -20.66 -4.80 21.65
C PHE A 650 -20.50 -3.27 21.58
N ARG A 651 -20.57 -2.59 22.72
CA ARG A 651 -20.39 -1.14 22.79
C ARG A 651 -18.95 -0.75 22.42
N GLU A 652 -17.95 -1.45 22.94
CA GLU A 652 -16.54 -1.23 22.57
C GLU A 652 -16.29 -1.42 21.06
N VAL A 653 -16.88 -2.48 20.48
CA VAL A 653 -16.78 -2.74 19.03
C VAL A 653 -17.49 -1.66 18.22
N MET A 654 -18.65 -1.19 18.68
CA MET A 654 -19.38 -0.09 18.04
C MET A 654 -18.59 1.22 18.09
N ASP A 655 -18.04 1.58 19.24
CA ASP A 655 -17.24 2.80 19.40
C ASP A 655 -15.96 2.72 18.53
N ALA A 656 -15.30 1.56 18.47
CA ALA A 656 -14.16 1.30 17.58
C ALA A 656 -14.55 1.38 16.09
N PHE A 657 -15.73 0.91 15.73
CA PHE A 657 -16.25 0.99 14.36
C PHE A 657 -16.59 2.43 13.96
N GLU A 658 -17.20 3.20 14.85
CA GLU A 658 -17.53 4.61 14.62
C GLU A 658 -16.27 5.47 14.47
N THR A 659 -15.28 5.27 15.35
CA THR A 659 -13.98 5.94 15.24
C THR A 659 -13.26 5.58 13.95
N SER A 660 -13.20 4.29 13.57
CA SER A 660 -12.64 3.88 12.28
C SER A 660 -13.38 4.53 11.11
N THR A 661 -14.71 4.56 11.14
CA THR A 661 -15.53 5.17 10.08
C THR A 661 -15.26 6.67 9.97
N HIS A 662 -15.09 7.37 11.09
CA HIS A 662 -14.76 8.79 11.11
C HIS A 662 -13.37 9.05 10.52
N THR A 663 -12.36 8.24 10.88
CA THR A 663 -11.02 8.36 10.30
C THR A 663 -11.02 8.10 8.80
N THR A 664 -11.74 7.07 8.31
CA THR A 664 -11.88 6.81 6.88
C THR A 664 -12.52 7.98 6.15
N LYS A 665 -13.56 8.60 6.70
CA LYS A 665 -14.20 9.79 6.12
C LYS A 665 -13.22 10.96 6.05
N LYS A 666 -12.46 11.22 7.12
CA LYS A 666 -11.46 12.30 7.15
C LYS A 666 -10.36 12.08 6.10
N CYS A 667 -9.78 10.88 6.05
CA CYS A 667 -8.76 10.54 5.04
C CYS A 667 -9.31 10.63 3.62
N SER A 668 -10.56 10.22 3.38
CA SER A 668 -11.21 10.34 2.08
C SER A 668 -11.40 11.81 1.66
N GLN A 669 -11.74 12.70 2.60
CA GLN A 669 -11.86 14.13 2.33
C GLN A 669 -10.49 14.77 2.05
N GLU A 670 -9.46 14.45 2.83
CA GLU A 670 -8.10 14.92 2.60
C GLU A 670 -7.57 14.45 1.23
N PHE A 671 -7.84 13.19 0.87
CA PHE A 671 -7.49 12.66 -0.44
C PHE A 671 -8.20 13.41 -1.56
N GLU A 672 -9.51 13.66 -1.45
CA GLU A 672 -10.26 14.37 -2.49
C GLU A 672 -9.80 15.82 -2.67
N GLN A 673 -9.40 16.48 -1.57
CA GLN A 673 -8.79 17.81 -1.62
C GLN A 673 -7.44 17.81 -2.36
N VAL A 674 -6.57 16.84 -2.05
CA VAL A 674 -5.27 16.71 -2.74
C VAL A 674 -5.48 16.36 -4.21
N LYS A 675 -6.40 15.44 -4.50
CA LYS A 675 -6.79 15.05 -5.86
C LYS A 675 -7.28 16.25 -6.67
N SER A 676 -8.18 17.05 -6.10
CA SER A 676 -8.71 18.26 -6.74
C SER A 676 -7.61 19.30 -6.99
N LYS A 677 -6.73 19.54 -6.02
CA LYS A 677 -5.60 20.47 -6.18
C LYS A 677 -4.64 20.00 -7.28
N ARG A 678 -4.30 18.71 -7.30
CA ARG A 678 -3.42 18.12 -8.32
C ARG A 678 -4.05 18.22 -9.72
N PHE A 679 -5.34 17.89 -9.84
CA PHE A 679 -6.07 18.01 -11.09
C PHE A 679 -6.08 19.46 -11.58
N HIS A 680 -6.41 20.42 -10.71
CA HIS A 680 -6.49 21.83 -11.08
C HIS A 680 -5.14 22.39 -11.58
N LEU A 681 -4.04 22.12 -10.85
CA LEU A 681 -2.70 22.56 -11.26
C LEU A 681 -2.24 21.91 -12.57
N PHE A 682 -2.55 20.62 -12.75
CA PHE A 682 -2.24 19.92 -14.00
C PHE A 682 -3.02 20.51 -15.18
N SER A 683 -4.34 20.64 -15.05
CA SER A 683 -5.21 21.13 -16.12
C SER A 683 -4.86 22.56 -16.51
N GLN A 684 -4.56 23.43 -15.54
CA GLN A 684 -4.14 24.81 -15.82
C GLN A 684 -2.88 24.88 -16.71
N CYS A 685 -1.87 24.04 -16.42
CA CYS A 685 -0.66 23.96 -17.23
C CYS A 685 -0.94 23.30 -18.60
N PHE A 686 -1.66 22.18 -18.60
CA PHE A 686 -1.94 21.38 -19.79
C PHE A 686 -2.79 22.13 -20.82
N GLU A 687 -3.85 22.83 -20.40
CA GLU A 687 -4.71 23.63 -21.27
C GLU A 687 -3.93 24.80 -21.88
N HIS A 688 -3.12 25.50 -21.10
CA HIS A 688 -2.26 26.57 -21.60
C HIS A 688 -1.27 26.04 -22.66
N MET A 689 -0.55 24.96 -22.34
CA MET A 689 0.41 24.36 -23.29
C MET A 689 -0.27 23.87 -24.57
N SER A 690 -1.48 23.28 -24.46
CA SER A 690 -2.22 22.75 -25.62
C SER A 690 -2.66 23.84 -26.60
N VAL A 691 -2.92 25.06 -26.11
CA VAL A 691 -3.24 26.21 -26.97
C VAL A 691 -1.98 26.81 -27.59
N VAL A 692 -0.92 26.96 -26.80
CA VAL A 692 0.30 27.66 -27.24
C VAL A 692 1.15 26.80 -28.18
N ILE A 693 1.20 25.48 -27.99
CA ILE A 693 1.98 24.56 -28.81
C ILE A 693 1.61 24.64 -30.30
N ASP A 694 0.32 24.71 -30.63
CA ASP A 694 -0.16 24.80 -32.00
C ASP A 694 0.25 26.12 -32.66
N GLN A 695 0.17 27.22 -31.89
CA GLN A 695 0.56 28.55 -32.36
C GLN A 695 2.07 28.63 -32.62
N ILE A 696 2.89 28.11 -31.71
CA ILE A 696 4.35 28.09 -31.85
C ILE A 696 4.76 27.20 -33.02
N TYR A 697 4.16 26.02 -33.15
CA TYR A 697 4.48 25.09 -34.24
C TYR A 697 4.15 25.69 -35.62
N LYS A 698 3.01 26.38 -35.76
CA LYS A 698 2.65 27.13 -36.98
C LYS A 698 3.64 28.25 -37.30
N LYS A 699 4.09 29.00 -36.29
CA LYS A 699 5.11 30.06 -36.43
C LYS A 699 6.45 29.48 -36.86
N LEU A 700 6.89 28.38 -36.25
CA LEU A 700 8.17 27.72 -36.53
C LEU A 700 8.20 27.12 -37.96
N CYS A 701 7.08 26.54 -38.41
CA CYS A 701 6.95 26.01 -39.77
C CYS A 701 6.71 27.09 -40.84
N ARG A 702 6.35 28.32 -40.45
CA ARG A 702 5.86 29.42 -41.32
C ARG A 702 4.75 28.97 -42.28
N ASN A 703 3.88 28.08 -41.83
CA ASN A 703 2.79 27.55 -42.64
C ASN A 703 1.54 27.34 -41.78
N THR A 704 0.39 27.84 -42.24
CA THR A 704 -0.90 27.73 -41.55
C THR A 704 -1.48 26.31 -41.58
N SER A 705 -0.98 25.46 -42.47
CA SER A 705 -1.40 24.06 -42.61
C SER A 705 -0.71 23.10 -41.61
N ALA A 706 0.29 23.57 -40.87
CA ALA A 706 0.92 22.80 -39.80
C ALA A 706 0.02 22.80 -38.55
N GLN A 707 -0.07 21.67 -37.86
CA GLN A 707 -0.85 21.56 -36.62
C GLN A 707 -0.11 20.72 -35.60
N ALA A 708 -0.19 21.11 -34.33
CA ALA A 708 0.35 20.35 -33.21
C ALA A 708 -0.72 20.18 -32.13
N ILE A 709 -1.00 18.94 -31.73
CA ILE A 709 -2.07 18.60 -30.80
C ILE A 709 -1.48 17.80 -29.63
N LEU A 710 -1.78 18.26 -28.42
CA LEU A 710 -1.54 17.55 -27.18
C LEU A 710 -2.86 16.97 -26.67
N SER A 711 -2.91 15.67 -26.40
CA SER A 711 -4.11 14.97 -25.92
C SER A 711 -3.76 14.05 -24.75
N ALA A 712 -4.49 14.18 -23.64
CA ALA A 712 -4.39 13.23 -22.52
C ALA A 712 -5.16 11.95 -22.82
N GLU A 713 -4.62 10.78 -22.45
CA GLU A 713 -5.29 9.49 -22.63
C GLU A 713 -6.57 9.37 -21.79
N ASN A 714 -6.55 9.97 -20.60
CA ASN A 714 -7.66 9.95 -19.66
C ASN A 714 -8.01 11.38 -19.21
N PRO A 715 -9.16 11.94 -19.59
CA PRO A 715 -9.54 13.31 -19.24
C PRO A 715 -9.95 13.50 -17.77
N ASN A 716 -10.27 12.42 -17.05
CA ASN A 716 -10.74 12.49 -15.66
C ASN A 716 -9.58 12.55 -14.65
N GLU A 717 -8.54 11.74 -14.87
CA GLU A 717 -7.33 11.71 -14.04
C GLU A 717 -6.07 11.75 -14.92
N PRO A 718 -5.83 12.87 -15.61
CA PRO A 718 -4.79 12.96 -16.66
C PRO A 718 -3.36 12.86 -16.12
N TYR A 719 -3.18 12.88 -14.80
CA TYR A 719 -1.88 12.77 -14.13
C TYR A 719 -1.47 11.33 -13.79
N LEU A 720 -2.31 10.33 -14.09
CA LEU A 720 -1.98 8.90 -13.93
C LEU A 720 -1.49 8.27 -15.23
N ASP A 721 -2.04 8.71 -16.36
CA ASP A 721 -1.81 8.13 -17.68
C ASP A 721 -0.89 9.00 -18.56
N GLY A 722 -0.61 8.55 -19.78
CA GLY A 722 0.25 9.23 -20.72
C GLY A 722 -0.38 10.47 -21.37
N ILE A 723 0.48 11.37 -21.85
CA ILE A 723 0.10 12.47 -22.74
C ILE A 723 0.61 12.14 -24.13
N ASN A 724 -0.31 12.10 -25.10
CA ASN A 724 0.00 11.88 -26.50
C ASN A 724 0.27 13.22 -27.20
N TYR A 725 1.43 13.32 -27.85
CA TYR A 725 1.84 14.48 -28.63
C TYR A 725 1.91 14.12 -30.11
N ASN A 726 1.04 14.73 -30.91
CA ASN A 726 0.92 14.47 -32.34
C ASN A 726 1.12 15.75 -33.15
N CYS A 727 1.84 15.66 -34.26
CA CYS A 727 2.13 16.78 -35.14
C CYS A 727 1.84 16.44 -36.60
N VAL A 728 1.33 17.43 -37.33
CA VAL A 728 1.07 17.37 -38.76
C VAL A 728 2.01 18.34 -39.46
N ALA A 729 2.98 17.79 -40.19
CA ALA A 729 3.91 18.58 -40.99
C ALA A 729 3.20 19.19 -42.22
N PRO A 730 3.67 20.33 -42.75
CA PRO A 730 3.06 21.00 -43.90
C PRO A 730 2.91 20.07 -45.11
N GLY A 731 1.68 19.92 -45.62
CA GLY A 731 1.38 19.13 -46.82
C GLY A 731 1.37 17.61 -46.62
N LYS A 732 1.54 17.12 -45.37
CA LYS A 732 1.45 15.69 -45.03
C LYS A 732 0.16 15.35 -44.28
N ARG A 733 -0.21 14.07 -44.31
CA ARG A 733 -1.35 13.54 -43.55
C ARG A 733 -0.96 13.35 -42.07
N PHE A 734 -1.96 13.24 -41.20
CA PHE A 734 -1.78 12.93 -39.79
C PHE A 734 -0.99 11.61 -39.61
N MET A 735 0.12 11.67 -38.86
CA MET A 735 0.99 10.54 -38.57
C MET A 735 1.45 10.59 -37.10
N ALA A 736 1.69 9.42 -36.51
CA ALA A 736 2.29 9.30 -35.19
C ALA A 736 3.75 9.79 -35.20
N MET A 737 4.25 10.26 -34.05
CA MET A 737 5.59 10.86 -33.92
C MET A 737 6.71 9.99 -34.48
N ASP A 738 6.64 8.67 -34.30
CA ASP A 738 7.68 7.74 -34.74
C ASP A 738 7.93 7.77 -36.26
N ASN A 739 6.90 8.09 -37.04
CA ASN A 739 6.93 8.11 -38.50
C ASN A 739 7.32 9.47 -39.11
N LEU A 740 7.61 10.49 -38.28
CA LEU A 740 8.12 11.79 -38.74
C LEU A 740 9.61 11.73 -39.08
N SER A 741 10.03 12.58 -40.02
CA SER A 741 11.45 12.76 -40.35
C SER A 741 12.24 13.32 -39.16
N GLY A 742 13.54 13.03 -39.06
CA GLY A 742 14.41 13.54 -37.99
C GLY A 742 14.35 15.06 -37.82
N GLY A 743 14.32 15.81 -38.94
CA GLY A 743 14.18 17.27 -38.89
C GLY A 743 12.80 17.74 -38.43
N GLU A 744 11.74 17.00 -38.75
CA GLU A 744 10.38 17.31 -38.29
C GLU A 744 10.23 17.03 -36.79
N LYS A 745 10.84 15.95 -36.30
CA LYS A 745 10.94 15.64 -34.86
C LYS A 745 11.68 16.74 -34.11
N ALA A 746 12.79 17.26 -34.66
CA ALA A 746 13.54 18.36 -34.04
C ALA A 746 12.71 19.66 -33.95
N ILE A 747 11.97 20.01 -35.00
CA ILE A 747 11.07 21.19 -35.01
C ILE A 747 9.93 21.01 -34.00
N ALA A 748 9.33 19.82 -33.93
CA ALA A 748 8.27 19.52 -32.96
C ALA A 748 8.79 19.59 -31.52
N ALA A 749 9.97 19.03 -31.25
CA ALA A 749 10.61 19.11 -29.93
C ALA A 749 10.91 20.55 -29.51
N LEU A 750 11.46 21.37 -30.43
CA LEU A 750 11.69 22.79 -30.17
C LEU A 750 10.37 23.52 -29.87
N ALA A 751 9.31 23.28 -30.65
CA ALA A 751 8.01 23.88 -30.40
C ALA A 751 7.46 23.51 -29.00
N LEU A 752 7.65 22.27 -28.56
CA LEU A 752 7.26 21.82 -27.22
C LEU A 752 8.06 22.53 -26.12
N VAL A 753 9.38 22.67 -26.27
CA VAL A 753 10.23 23.39 -25.31
C VAL A 753 9.80 24.85 -25.16
N PHE A 754 9.50 25.54 -26.27
CA PHE A 754 9.03 26.92 -26.21
C PHE A 754 7.58 27.05 -25.72
N ALA A 755 6.73 26.04 -25.90
CA ALA A 755 5.40 26.01 -25.28
C ALA A 755 5.48 25.82 -23.76
N ILE A 756 6.46 25.07 -23.26
CA ILE A 756 6.72 24.98 -21.82
C ILE A 756 7.24 26.32 -21.28
N HIS A 757 8.12 26.99 -22.05
CA HIS A 757 8.63 28.32 -21.71
C HIS A 757 7.52 29.36 -21.56
N SER A 758 6.48 29.32 -22.39
CA SER A 758 5.39 30.31 -22.31
C SER A 758 4.61 30.23 -21.01
N PHE A 759 4.48 29.03 -20.43
CA PHE A 759 3.82 28.83 -19.14
C PHE A 759 4.72 29.26 -17.98
N ARG A 760 6.00 28.90 -18.04
CA ARG A 760 6.99 29.26 -17.03
C ARG A 760 8.26 29.81 -17.69
N PRO A 761 8.41 31.14 -17.80
CA PRO A 761 9.52 31.74 -18.53
C PRO A 761 10.85 31.43 -17.84
N ALA A 762 11.76 30.87 -18.62
CA ALA A 762 13.15 30.60 -18.24
C ALA A 762 14.03 31.80 -18.65
N PRO A 763 14.99 32.23 -17.81
CA PRO A 763 15.81 33.41 -18.11
C PRO A 763 16.72 33.23 -19.33
N PHE A 764 17.17 31.99 -19.60
CA PHE A 764 18.00 31.67 -20.75
C PHE A 764 17.79 30.23 -21.24
N PHE A 765 18.17 29.99 -22.50
CA PHE A 765 18.24 28.67 -23.14
C PHE A 765 19.66 28.37 -23.61
N VAL A 766 20.07 27.12 -23.46
CA VAL A 766 21.30 26.58 -24.05
C VAL A 766 20.89 25.46 -24.99
N LEU A 767 21.23 25.61 -26.27
CA LEU A 767 20.92 24.66 -27.33
C LEU A 767 22.22 24.16 -27.93
N ASP A 768 22.46 22.85 -27.86
CA ASP A 768 23.68 22.21 -28.35
C ASP A 768 23.36 21.35 -29.57
N GLU A 769 23.98 21.65 -30.71
CA GLU A 769 23.88 20.94 -31.99
C GLU A 769 22.43 20.63 -32.45
N VAL A 770 21.48 21.51 -32.14
CA VAL A 770 20.06 21.36 -32.52
C VAL A 770 19.83 21.35 -34.04
N ASP A 771 20.83 21.76 -34.81
CA ASP A 771 20.85 21.83 -36.26
C ASP A 771 21.33 20.53 -36.94
N ALA A 772 21.78 19.52 -36.19
CA ALA A 772 22.27 18.25 -36.74
C ALA A 772 21.29 17.57 -37.70
N ALA A 773 19.99 17.62 -37.39
CA ALA A 773 18.92 17.01 -38.19
C ALA A 773 18.11 18.02 -39.03
N LEU A 774 18.49 19.30 -39.05
CA LEU A 774 17.75 20.35 -39.75
C LEU A 774 18.40 20.72 -41.10
N ASP A 775 17.59 20.85 -42.14
CA ASP A 775 18.03 21.38 -43.45
C ASP A 775 18.19 22.90 -43.42
N ASN A 776 19.02 23.46 -44.31
CA ASN A 776 19.34 24.90 -44.35
C ASN A 776 18.08 25.79 -44.49
N THR A 777 17.05 25.31 -45.18
CA THR A 777 15.76 26.01 -45.31
C THR A 777 14.98 26.08 -43.99
N ASN A 778 15.05 25.05 -43.16
CA ASN A 778 14.39 25.00 -41.86
C ASN A 778 15.22 25.73 -40.80
N ILE A 779 16.56 25.67 -40.89
CA ILE A 779 17.46 26.46 -40.04
C ILE A 779 17.15 27.96 -40.17
N GLY A 780 16.97 28.47 -41.39
CA GLY A 780 16.60 29.88 -41.61
C GLY A 780 15.24 30.28 -41.00
N LYS A 781 14.30 29.34 -40.85
CA LYS A 781 13.02 29.58 -40.19
C LYS A 781 13.17 29.60 -38.67
N VAL A 782 13.91 28.64 -38.12
CA VAL A 782 14.19 28.49 -36.69
C VAL A 782 15.00 29.68 -36.17
N THR A 783 16.05 30.11 -36.87
CA THR A 783 16.86 31.28 -36.49
C THR A 783 16.05 32.57 -36.51
N GLY A 784 15.14 32.73 -37.48
CA GLY A 784 14.21 33.86 -37.51
C GLY A 784 13.26 33.87 -36.32
N PHE A 785 12.80 32.70 -35.88
CA PHE A 785 11.99 32.57 -34.67
C PHE A 785 12.80 32.88 -33.39
N PHE A 786 14.05 32.41 -33.30
CA PHE A 786 14.92 32.68 -32.16
C PHE A 786 15.23 34.16 -32.01
N ARG A 787 15.49 34.88 -33.12
CA ARG A 787 15.74 36.33 -33.09
C ARG A 787 14.53 37.13 -32.63
N MET A 788 13.32 36.68 -32.97
CA MET A 788 12.08 37.29 -32.47
C MET A 788 11.92 37.03 -30.97
N MET A 789 12.09 35.79 -30.53
CA MET A 789 11.96 35.40 -29.12
C MET A 789 13.03 36.03 -28.22
N SER A 790 14.27 36.17 -28.73
CA SER A 790 15.39 36.75 -27.96
C SER A 790 15.21 38.23 -27.67
N ARG A 791 14.53 38.96 -28.56
CA ARG A 791 14.18 40.37 -28.37
C ARG A 791 13.06 40.57 -27.35
N GLU A 792 12.18 39.59 -27.22
CA GLU A 792 10.95 39.72 -26.42
C GLU A 792 11.07 39.12 -25.01
N SER A 793 11.79 38.02 -24.82
CA SER A 793 11.52 37.14 -23.67
C SER A 793 12.71 36.43 -23.00
N CYS A 794 13.76 36.02 -23.72
CA CYS A 794 14.83 35.19 -23.13
C CYS A 794 16.18 35.27 -23.84
N GLN A 795 17.27 35.03 -23.11
CA GLN A 795 18.61 34.91 -23.73
C GLN A 795 18.78 33.51 -24.34
N ILE A 796 19.20 33.41 -25.60
CA ILE A 796 19.40 32.12 -26.28
C ILE A 796 20.89 31.97 -26.61
N ILE A 797 21.51 30.92 -26.08
CA ILE A 797 22.89 30.54 -26.35
C ILE A 797 22.84 29.26 -27.19
N VAL A 798 23.44 29.30 -28.38
CA VAL A 798 23.44 28.14 -29.28
C VAL A 798 24.85 27.75 -29.67
N ILE A 799 25.13 26.45 -29.61
CA ILE A 799 26.34 25.82 -30.10
C ILE A 799 25.95 25.08 -31.39
N SER A 800 26.55 25.46 -32.51
CA SER A 800 26.26 24.90 -33.83
C SER A 800 27.48 25.03 -34.72
N LEU A 801 27.62 24.10 -35.67
CA LEU A 801 28.68 24.09 -36.68
C LEU A 801 28.21 24.68 -38.03
N LYS A 802 26.91 24.95 -38.22
CA LYS A 802 26.36 25.48 -39.47
C LYS A 802 26.34 27.01 -39.49
N GLU A 803 26.94 27.58 -40.52
CA GLU A 803 27.04 29.04 -40.71
C GLU A 803 25.69 29.73 -40.77
N GLU A 804 24.69 29.11 -41.39
CA GLU A 804 23.33 29.65 -41.49
C GLU A 804 22.66 29.81 -40.11
N PHE A 805 23.14 29.10 -39.08
CA PHE A 805 22.60 29.16 -37.74
C PHE A 805 23.13 30.38 -36.97
N TYR A 806 24.45 30.53 -36.93
CA TYR A 806 25.12 31.57 -36.13
C TYR A 806 25.34 32.89 -36.88
N SER A 807 25.15 32.93 -38.21
CA SER A 807 25.22 34.17 -39.01
C SER A 807 24.21 35.24 -38.60
N ARG A 808 23.13 34.86 -37.91
CA ARG A 808 22.08 35.77 -37.42
C ARG A 808 22.19 36.08 -35.92
N ALA A 809 23.29 35.70 -35.28
CA ALA A 809 23.55 35.99 -33.86
C ALA A 809 24.06 37.42 -33.65
N ASP A 810 23.84 37.97 -32.46
CA ASP A 810 24.37 39.29 -32.08
C ASP A 810 25.87 39.22 -31.71
N ALA A 811 26.32 38.09 -31.16
CA ALA A 811 27.72 37.85 -30.79
C ALA A 811 28.12 36.39 -31.03
N LEU A 812 29.38 36.16 -31.39
CA LEU A 812 30.00 34.85 -31.55
C LEU A 812 31.01 34.59 -30.44
N LEU A 813 31.00 33.35 -29.95
CA LEU A 813 31.96 32.83 -28.98
C LEU A 813 32.77 31.72 -29.66
N GLY A 814 33.97 32.06 -30.11
CA GLY A 814 34.87 31.10 -30.73
C GLY A 814 35.66 30.34 -29.67
N VAL A 815 35.62 29.00 -29.73
CA VAL A 815 36.46 28.13 -28.90
C VAL A 815 37.53 27.51 -29.79
N TYR A 816 38.80 27.63 -29.40
CA TYR A 816 39.91 26.99 -30.11
C TYR A 816 40.79 26.24 -29.12
N SER A 817 41.37 25.12 -29.59
CA SER A 817 42.35 24.37 -28.84
C SER A 817 43.75 24.89 -29.15
N MET A 818 44.58 25.04 -28.12
CA MET A 818 46.02 25.21 -28.27
C MET A 818 46.72 23.94 -27.83
N PHE A 819 47.70 23.51 -28.62
CA PHE A 819 48.50 22.33 -28.34
C PHE A 819 49.91 22.77 -27.92
N ASP A 820 50.25 22.52 -26.67
CA ASP A 820 51.58 22.79 -26.11
C ASP A 820 52.16 21.46 -25.58
N GLU A 821 51.64 20.95 -24.45
CA GLU A 821 51.93 19.60 -23.89
C GLU A 821 50.66 18.80 -23.49
N CYS A 822 49.54 19.49 -23.25
CA CYS A 822 48.19 18.95 -23.10
C CYS A 822 47.21 19.88 -23.84
N MET A 823 46.05 19.36 -24.28
CA MET A 823 45.04 20.20 -24.93
C MET A 823 44.41 21.17 -23.92
N PHE A 824 44.55 22.47 -24.17
CA PHE A 824 43.84 23.52 -23.45
C PHE A 824 42.88 24.26 -24.40
N SER A 825 41.63 24.40 -24.00
CA SER A 825 40.63 25.20 -24.71
C SER A 825 40.72 26.67 -24.29
N ARG A 826 40.77 27.59 -25.25
CA ARG A 826 40.69 29.04 -25.04
C ARG A 826 39.49 29.62 -25.77
N LEU A 827 39.01 30.76 -25.29
CA LEU A 827 37.83 31.47 -25.79
C LEU A 827 38.24 32.79 -26.44
N LEU A 828 37.60 33.12 -27.56
CA LEU A 828 37.59 34.45 -28.18
C LEU A 828 36.13 34.88 -28.38
N THR A 829 35.89 36.19 -28.28
CA THR A 829 34.56 36.77 -28.47
C THR A 829 34.59 37.73 -29.63
N LEU A 830 33.57 37.68 -30.50
CA LEU A 830 33.42 38.59 -31.64
C LEU A 830 32.00 39.17 -31.61
N ASP A 831 31.90 40.50 -31.67
CA ASP A 831 30.64 41.22 -31.75
C ASP A 831 30.21 41.36 -33.23
N LEU A 832 28.98 40.92 -33.54
CA LEU A 832 28.43 40.96 -34.90
C LEU A 832 27.45 42.12 -35.13
N THR A 833 27.10 42.89 -34.09
CA THR A 833 26.23 44.06 -34.21
C THR A 833 26.67 45.14 -35.21
N PRO A 834 27.97 45.41 -35.46
CA PRO A 834 28.39 46.42 -36.44
C PRO A 834 28.26 45.97 -37.90
N TYR A 835 27.89 44.71 -38.17
CA TYR A 835 27.77 44.14 -39.52
C TYR A 835 26.30 43.92 -39.90
N PRO A 836 25.66 44.83 -40.66
CA PRO A 836 24.24 44.73 -40.97
C PRO A 836 23.93 43.53 -41.88
N LEU A 837 22.85 42.81 -41.54
CA LEU A 837 22.35 41.69 -42.35
C LEU A 837 21.67 42.23 -43.62
N ASN A 838 21.98 41.63 -44.79
CA ASN A 838 21.46 42.05 -46.09
C ASN A 838 19.91 42.07 -46.22
N GLU A 839 19.17 41.46 -45.29
CA GLU A 839 17.69 41.47 -45.28
C GLU A 839 17.10 42.82 -44.80
N GLU A 840 17.80 43.61 -43.97
CA GLU A 840 17.34 44.93 -43.51
C GLU A 840 17.44 45.99 -44.62
N ASN A 841 18.34 45.80 -45.59
CA ASN A 841 18.50 46.67 -46.76
C ASN A 841 17.42 46.43 -47.85
N ALA A 842 16.62 45.37 -47.76
CA ALA A 842 15.55 45.09 -48.72
C ALA A 842 14.27 45.87 -48.37
N THR A 843 13.95 46.00 -47.08
CA THR A 843 12.76 46.75 -46.62
C THR A 843 12.88 48.26 -46.80
N ASP A 844 14.10 48.81 -46.80
CA ASP A 844 14.31 50.24 -47.08
C ASP A 844 14.39 50.56 -48.58
N ARG A 845 14.57 49.55 -49.45
CA ARG A 845 14.52 49.74 -50.92
C ARG A 845 13.13 49.62 -51.54
N GLU A 846 12.15 49.05 -50.82
CA GLU A 846 10.74 49.02 -51.25
C GLU A 846 9.94 50.26 -50.83
N LYS A 847 10.49 51.14 -49.98
CA LYS A 847 9.85 52.43 -49.66
C LYS A 847 10.22 53.57 -50.61
N ASP A 848 11.25 53.39 -51.43
CA ASP A 848 11.72 54.38 -52.42
C ASP A 848 11.45 53.94 -53.89
N LYS A 849 10.41 53.13 -54.14
CA LYS A 849 9.88 52.87 -55.49
C LYS A 849 8.37 53.00 -55.58
#